data_AF-A0A139HH05-F1
#
_entry.id   AF-A0A139HH05-F1
#
_cell.length_a   1.000
_cell.length_b   1.000
_cell.length_c   1.000
_cell.angle_alpha   90.00
_cell.angle_beta   90.00
_cell.angle_gamma   90.00
#
_symmetry.space_group_name_H-M   'P 1'
#
loop_
_entity.id
_entity.type
_entity.pdbx_description
1 polymer ?
#
loop_
_entity_poly.entity_id
_entity_poly.type
_entity_poly.pdbx_seq_one_letter_code
_entity_poly.pdbx_strand_id
1 'polypeptide(L)'
;MASTETKTVSSQSWRYSKTLLIFTATLGLFTENFLYGFVVPILPYMIEKRLSLDPSYTQRFTTELLFVLGLISMVSAPIIGHLADQTTSRKIPLLLSLIGCTVGTLLVATTPSVWAMYLGRILQGIAGTGAWIVGFGMLTDAAGKQHQGKALGIAGSFITAGIITGPAVAGALLEWIGYWPAWTVPLTLLAIDFIARLAMADQPAASKTAKGHSTPNSASQEPSENDTLLPDSTNDNDESKRDASQGFYSIMFRQGKTYAAILNVIAFSTILSGFDATLPVHLRDAFGWGPAPIGSIFLGLQIPAMCLAPFVGWLRDRIGLKWPTTIGWALTAPLLWFAGVPGDADFLGIGSGARGQGAFVACIIGIGIVWSFVRGAGTFQLTGKLFLPVLHDLRETNPKIFGPGGGSSRMFSLTEVSFSTGLMLGPLICGSLADTIGFYYTSCFMAATSALSVQEPLDTINKMYFRSIATSLIGLVGVTTAFTPSPGCGKALGSGIKKGGTGLSNSLTLTSGGRSRSYLLHIPANYNINEARGLIFSFHGRGGNPTNQEALSSFSDPYFNKDNLAVYPQGVSAQWQGDPAADTSINDVQFTLDMIAAISNQYCINTDAIYSTGKSNGGGFSLNVLACDNTASKKIAAFASNSGAYYQTLQSTGCLPDTVAIQCNPGRQVPILEIHGSADPIIPFYGGERRGRCLPSVDHFIMNWAYINGLETTNITTQPYDAGVHKHEFGNSVGKRGLVTNYWVYNLGHSWASTKPNSDSSTPTSFNATTEMMNWFNRYTLA
;
A
#
# COMPACT_ATOMS: atom_id res chain seq x y z
N MET A 1 -55.96 4.34 64.91
CA MET A 1 -55.07 3.26 64.44
C MET A 1 -54.91 3.40 62.94
N ALA A 2 -53.80 4.00 62.50
CA ALA A 2 -53.45 4.10 61.09
C ALA A 2 -52.04 3.53 60.94
N SER A 3 -51.95 2.34 60.33
CA SER A 3 -50.70 1.65 60.04
C SER A 3 -49.93 2.41 58.96
N THR A 4 -48.72 2.80 59.31
CA THR A 4 -47.78 3.52 58.46
C THR A 4 -47.19 2.55 57.44
N GLU A 5 -47.62 2.64 56.19
CA GLU A 5 -46.90 2.03 55.06
C GLU A 5 -45.55 2.74 54.90
N THR A 6 -44.48 2.02 55.20
CA THR A 6 -43.11 2.41 54.91
C THR A 6 -42.89 2.29 53.40
N LYS A 7 -42.89 3.43 52.70
CA LYS A 7 -42.37 3.53 51.33
C LYS A 7 -40.89 3.13 51.33
N THR A 8 -40.60 1.91 50.93
CA THR A 8 -39.26 1.50 50.49
C THR A 8 -38.96 2.19 49.17
N VAL A 9 -38.29 3.34 49.25
CA VAL A 9 -37.64 3.96 48.09
C VAL A 9 -36.54 3.01 47.64
N SER A 10 -36.80 2.18 46.64
CA SER A 10 -35.75 1.40 45.98
C SER A 10 -34.79 2.40 45.34
N SER A 11 -33.62 2.62 45.95
CA SER A 11 -32.56 3.37 45.30
C SER A 11 -32.16 2.61 44.04
N GLN A 12 -32.52 3.12 42.86
CA GLN A 12 -31.91 2.64 41.63
C GLN A 12 -30.42 2.94 41.75
N SER A 13 -29.63 1.91 42.04
CA SER A 13 -28.17 1.99 42.13
C SER A 13 -27.62 2.74 40.90
N TRP A 14 -26.76 3.73 41.14
CA TRP A 14 -26.12 4.56 40.10
C TRP A 14 -25.47 3.72 38.97
N ARG A 15 -25.14 2.45 39.27
CA ARG A 15 -24.61 1.45 38.33
C ARG A 15 -25.57 1.09 37.18
N TYR A 16 -26.86 1.38 37.32
CA TYR A 16 -27.91 1.19 36.29
C TYR A 16 -28.28 2.49 35.56
N SER A 17 -27.56 3.60 35.81
CA SER A 17 -27.86 4.89 35.19
C SER A 17 -27.66 4.85 33.68
N LYS A 18 -28.66 5.31 32.92
CA LYS A 18 -28.58 5.45 31.46
C LYS A 18 -27.37 6.28 31.02
N THR A 19 -27.00 7.30 31.80
CA THR A 19 -25.84 8.15 31.53
C THR A 19 -24.54 7.36 31.62
N LEU A 20 -24.41 6.47 32.62
CA LEU A 20 -23.23 5.61 32.77
C LEU A 20 -23.13 4.61 31.61
N LEU A 21 -24.26 4.05 31.17
CA LEU A 21 -24.30 3.15 30.02
C LEU A 21 -23.85 3.88 28.74
N ILE A 22 -24.46 5.02 28.44
CA ILE A 22 -24.11 5.83 27.25
C ILE A 22 -22.64 6.26 27.29
N PHE A 23 -22.15 6.71 28.44
CA PHE A 23 -20.75 7.08 28.63
C PHE A 23 -19.81 5.91 28.38
N THR A 24 -20.08 4.75 28.98
CA THR A 24 -19.24 3.55 28.84
C THR A 24 -19.19 3.05 27.41
N ALA A 25 -20.35 2.99 26.72
CA ALA A 25 -20.39 2.60 25.31
C ALA A 25 -19.62 3.60 24.42
N THR A 26 -19.80 4.90 24.66
CA THR A 26 -19.11 5.94 23.90
C THR A 26 -17.60 5.90 24.13
N LEU A 27 -17.16 5.71 25.38
CA LEU A 27 -15.75 5.59 25.74
C LEU A 27 -15.10 4.36 25.09
N GLY A 28 -15.79 3.22 25.06
CA GLY A 28 -15.30 2.01 24.41
C GLY A 28 -15.09 2.20 22.91
N LEU A 29 -16.06 2.78 22.20
CA LEU A 29 -15.97 3.05 20.76
C LEU A 29 -14.94 4.13 20.43
N PHE A 30 -14.79 5.15 21.30
CA PHE A 30 -13.71 6.13 21.20
C PHE A 30 -12.34 5.47 21.33
N THR A 31 -12.17 4.62 22.34
CA THR A 31 -10.90 3.93 22.63
C THR A 31 -10.45 3.06 21.47
N GLU A 32 -11.38 2.32 20.86
CA GLU A 32 -11.10 1.49 19.69
C GLU A 32 -10.59 2.31 18.50
N ASN A 33 -11.30 3.39 18.16
CA ASN A 33 -10.93 4.26 17.04
C ASN A 33 -9.64 5.03 17.29
N PHE A 34 -9.42 5.44 18.54
CA PHE A 34 -8.17 6.03 18.98
C PHE A 34 -7.01 5.04 18.79
N LEU A 35 -7.16 3.79 19.23
CA LEU A 35 -6.14 2.75 19.07
C LEU A 35 -5.84 2.42 17.61
N TYR A 36 -6.86 2.35 16.75
CA TYR A 36 -6.68 2.17 15.32
C TYR A 36 -5.77 3.26 14.74
N GLY A 37 -6.16 4.53 14.91
CA GLY A 37 -5.42 5.68 14.38
C GLY A 37 -4.05 5.87 15.05
N PHE A 38 -3.92 5.54 16.33
CA PHE A 38 -2.67 5.66 17.08
C PHE A 38 -1.55 4.81 16.48
N VAL A 39 -1.86 3.62 15.97
CA VAL A 39 -0.82 2.73 15.43
C VAL A 39 -0.32 3.21 14.06
N VAL A 40 -1.14 3.88 13.26
CA VAL A 40 -0.84 4.27 11.86
C VAL A 40 0.52 4.97 11.69
N PRO A 41 0.82 6.11 12.35
CA PRO A 41 2.09 6.81 12.18
C PRO A 41 3.25 6.19 12.98
N ILE A 42 2.97 5.24 13.89
CA ILE A 42 3.98 4.55 14.70
C ILE A 42 4.52 3.30 13.99
N LEU A 43 3.76 2.70 13.07
CA LEU A 43 4.16 1.47 12.36
C LEU A 43 5.53 1.57 11.67
N PRO A 44 5.85 2.65 10.92
CA PRO A 44 7.17 2.77 10.31
C PRO A 44 8.32 2.69 11.32
N TYR A 45 8.18 3.40 12.45
CA TYR A 45 9.16 3.38 13.52
C TYR A 45 9.27 1.98 14.16
N MET A 46 8.14 1.28 14.36
CA MET A 46 8.16 -0.08 14.88
C MET A 46 8.94 -1.02 13.95
N ILE A 47 8.60 -1.03 12.66
CA ILE A 47 9.21 -1.93 11.69
C ILE A 47 10.72 -1.66 11.57
N GLU A 48 11.13 -0.40 11.46
CA GLU A 48 12.53 -0.05 11.19
C GLU A 48 13.40 0.00 12.44
N LYS A 49 12.92 0.63 13.51
CA LYS A 49 13.74 0.87 14.71
C LYS A 49 13.56 -0.22 15.75
N ARG A 50 12.35 -0.76 15.94
CA ARG A 50 12.08 -1.77 16.97
C ARG A 50 12.34 -3.20 16.50
N LEU A 51 11.93 -3.51 15.27
CA LEU A 51 12.14 -4.82 14.65
C LEU A 51 13.46 -4.89 13.88
N SER A 52 14.14 -3.75 13.69
CA SER A 52 15.40 -3.66 12.94
C SER A 52 15.30 -4.23 11.52
N LEU A 53 14.13 -4.06 10.89
CA LEU A 53 13.89 -4.46 9.52
C LEU A 53 14.28 -3.34 8.55
N ASP A 54 14.66 -3.72 7.35
CA ASP A 54 15.05 -2.78 6.30
C ASP A 54 13.86 -1.88 5.91
N PRO A 55 14.07 -0.55 5.72
CA PRO A 55 13.01 0.38 5.33
C PRO A 55 12.21 -0.02 4.09
N SER A 56 12.80 -0.81 3.18
CA SER A 56 12.11 -1.37 2.02
C SER A 56 10.90 -2.25 2.36
N TYR A 57 10.87 -2.87 3.55
CA TYR A 57 9.74 -3.69 3.97
C TYR A 57 8.63 -2.90 4.68
N THR A 58 8.86 -1.61 4.97
CA THR A 58 7.95 -0.82 5.80
C THR A 58 6.59 -0.62 5.16
N GLN A 59 6.54 -0.32 3.85
CA GLN A 59 5.29 -0.17 3.11
C GLN A 59 4.49 -1.47 3.12
N ARG A 60 5.16 -2.59 2.79
CA ARG A 60 4.55 -3.92 2.77
C ARG A 60 3.99 -4.35 4.12
N PHE A 61 4.76 -4.27 5.21
CA PHE A 61 4.27 -4.69 6.53
C PHE A 61 3.18 -3.78 7.08
N THR A 62 3.27 -2.45 6.83
CA THR A 62 2.21 -1.51 7.19
C THR A 62 0.90 -1.89 6.49
N THR A 63 0.99 -2.19 5.19
CA THR A 63 -0.13 -2.64 4.36
C THR A 63 -0.73 -3.94 4.88
N GLU A 64 0.08 -4.98 5.08
CA GLU A 64 -0.37 -6.29 5.54
C GLU A 64 -1.04 -6.21 6.93
N LEU A 65 -0.49 -5.41 7.86
CA LEU A 65 -1.04 -5.26 9.21
C LEU A 65 -2.40 -4.54 9.25
N LEU A 66 -2.59 -3.51 8.41
CA LEU A 66 -3.88 -2.81 8.32
C LEU A 66 -4.92 -3.66 7.55
N PHE A 67 -4.49 -4.36 6.50
CA PHE A 67 -5.32 -5.30 5.75
C PHE A 67 -5.90 -6.41 6.66
N VAL A 68 -5.05 -7.04 7.47
CA VAL A 68 -5.46 -8.12 8.39
C VAL A 68 -6.55 -7.66 9.35
N LEU A 69 -6.45 -6.43 9.87
CA LEU A 69 -7.48 -5.87 10.74
C LEU A 69 -8.84 -5.81 10.03
N GLY A 70 -8.89 -5.21 8.83
CA GLY A 70 -10.13 -5.08 8.05
C GLY A 70 -10.73 -6.42 7.64
N LEU A 71 -9.90 -7.36 7.19
CA LEU A 71 -10.32 -8.72 6.79
C LEU A 71 -10.97 -9.46 7.97
N ILE A 72 -10.31 -9.45 9.13
CA ILE A 72 -10.81 -10.14 10.33
C ILE A 72 -12.09 -9.47 10.85
N SER A 73 -12.19 -8.15 10.81
CA SER A 73 -13.42 -7.45 11.19
C SER A 73 -14.60 -7.81 10.27
N MET A 74 -14.36 -7.86 8.95
CA MET A 74 -15.38 -8.23 7.96
C MET A 74 -15.90 -9.67 8.19
N VAL A 75 -15.00 -10.63 8.46
CA VAL A 75 -15.36 -12.03 8.68
C VAL A 75 -16.01 -12.25 10.05
N SER A 76 -15.55 -11.55 11.09
CA SER A 76 -16.04 -11.72 12.46
C SER A 76 -17.40 -11.05 12.70
N ALA A 77 -17.77 -10.02 11.93
CA ALA A 77 -18.99 -9.24 12.15
C ALA A 77 -20.29 -10.08 12.14
N PRO A 78 -20.56 -10.98 11.17
CA PRO A 78 -21.77 -11.80 11.18
C PRO A 78 -21.81 -12.77 12.37
N ILE A 79 -20.66 -13.35 12.72
CA ILE A 79 -20.54 -14.34 13.81
C ILE A 79 -20.80 -13.66 15.15
N ILE A 80 -20.11 -12.54 15.41
CA ILE A 80 -20.26 -11.76 16.64
C ILE A 80 -21.67 -11.17 16.73
N GLY A 81 -22.24 -10.68 15.62
CA GLY A 81 -23.61 -10.20 15.57
C GLY A 81 -24.62 -11.27 15.98
N HIS A 82 -24.48 -12.49 15.45
CA HIS A 82 -25.34 -13.61 15.82
C HIS A 82 -25.22 -13.99 17.30
N LEU A 83 -24.00 -14.02 17.84
CA LEU A 83 -23.75 -14.31 19.26
C LEU A 83 -24.30 -13.19 20.17
N ALA A 84 -24.12 -11.92 19.78
CA ALA A 84 -24.58 -10.76 20.52
C ALA A 84 -26.11 -10.70 20.63
N ASP A 85 -26.83 -11.21 19.62
CA ASP A 85 -28.30 -11.30 19.65
C ASP A 85 -28.82 -12.39 20.61
N GLN A 86 -28.04 -13.45 20.84
CA GLN A 86 -28.41 -14.53 21.76
C GLN A 86 -28.11 -14.21 23.23
N THR A 87 -27.19 -13.28 23.49
CA THR A 87 -26.82 -12.88 24.86
C THR A 87 -27.83 -11.90 25.46
N THR A 88 -28.32 -12.20 26.66
CA THR A 88 -29.24 -11.33 27.42
C THR A 88 -28.53 -10.18 28.14
N SER A 89 -27.24 -10.34 28.44
CA SER A 89 -26.34 -9.37 29.08
C SER A 89 -25.46 -8.69 28.03
N ARG A 90 -25.31 -7.36 28.12
CA ARG A 90 -24.38 -6.59 27.25
C ARG A 90 -23.00 -6.44 27.89
N LYS A 91 -22.91 -6.52 29.23
CA LYS A 91 -21.65 -6.37 29.98
C LYS A 91 -20.61 -7.42 29.63
N ILE A 92 -20.97 -8.70 29.63
CA ILE A 92 -20.00 -9.80 29.46
C ILE A 92 -19.33 -9.75 28.08
N PRO A 93 -20.08 -9.65 26.95
CA PRO A 93 -19.44 -9.53 25.64
C PRO A 93 -18.55 -8.30 25.50
N LEU A 94 -18.95 -7.16 26.09
CA LEU A 94 -18.12 -5.95 26.11
C LEU A 94 -16.83 -6.16 26.92
N LEU A 95 -16.86 -6.81 28.08
CA LEU A 95 -15.64 -7.08 28.84
C LEU A 95 -14.69 -8.01 28.09
N LEU A 96 -15.21 -9.05 27.42
CA LEU A 96 -14.39 -9.96 26.61
C LEU A 96 -13.73 -9.24 25.42
N SER A 97 -14.49 -8.38 24.73
CA SER A 97 -13.96 -7.52 23.68
C SER A 97 -12.83 -6.62 24.22
N LEU A 98 -13.01 -6.00 25.38
CA LEU A 98 -11.97 -5.14 25.96
C LEU A 98 -10.69 -5.92 26.30
N ILE A 99 -10.83 -7.13 26.88
CA ILE A 99 -9.70 -8.00 27.19
C ILE A 99 -8.95 -8.36 25.90
N GLY A 100 -9.66 -8.78 24.85
CA GLY A 100 -9.06 -9.08 23.55
C GLY A 100 -8.32 -7.87 22.95
N CYS A 101 -8.92 -6.68 23.03
CA CYS A 101 -8.31 -5.44 22.57
C CYS A 101 -7.04 -5.09 23.37
N THR A 102 -7.07 -5.27 24.69
CA THR A 102 -5.94 -4.98 25.59
C THR A 102 -4.78 -5.92 25.32
N VAL A 103 -5.06 -7.23 25.23
CA VAL A 103 -4.04 -8.26 24.91
C VAL A 103 -3.46 -8.01 23.52
N GLY A 104 -4.29 -7.74 22.52
CA GLY A 104 -3.83 -7.42 21.17
C GLY A 104 -2.95 -6.16 21.13
N THR A 105 -3.32 -5.12 21.87
CA THR A 105 -2.55 -3.87 21.97
C THR A 105 -1.21 -4.08 22.66
N LEU A 106 -1.17 -4.86 23.75
CA LEU A 106 0.08 -5.20 24.42
C LEU A 106 1.01 -6.03 23.52
N LEU A 107 0.47 -6.98 22.75
CA LEU A 107 1.24 -7.76 21.78
C LEU A 107 1.85 -6.87 20.70
N VAL A 108 1.08 -5.95 20.12
CA VAL A 108 1.59 -4.99 19.13
C VAL A 108 2.67 -4.10 19.78
N ALA A 109 2.45 -3.57 20.97
CA ALA A 109 3.37 -2.61 21.61
C ALA A 109 4.70 -3.23 22.08
N THR A 110 4.70 -4.49 22.52
CA THR A 110 5.86 -5.07 23.22
C THR A 110 6.71 -6.00 22.38
N THR A 111 6.17 -6.61 21.33
CA THR A 111 6.83 -7.76 20.71
C THR A 111 7.89 -7.39 19.67
N PRO A 112 9.08 -8.02 19.68
CA PRO A 112 10.11 -7.84 18.65
C PRO A 112 9.91 -8.75 17.42
N SER A 113 8.67 -9.13 17.09
CA SER A 113 8.37 -10.05 15.98
C SER A 113 7.13 -9.61 15.20
N VAL A 114 7.24 -9.56 13.87
CA VAL A 114 6.12 -9.21 12.97
C VAL A 114 4.96 -10.18 13.13
N TRP A 115 5.23 -11.47 13.35
CA TRP A 115 4.19 -12.50 13.53
C TRP A 115 3.31 -12.22 14.75
N ALA A 116 3.90 -11.73 15.83
CA ALA A 116 3.13 -11.37 17.01
C ALA A 116 2.34 -10.07 16.81
N MET A 117 2.83 -9.15 15.96
CA MET A 117 2.03 -8.00 15.54
C MET A 117 0.80 -8.45 14.74
N TYR A 118 0.93 -9.42 13.83
CA TYR A 118 -0.23 -10.00 13.14
C TYR A 118 -1.23 -10.61 14.11
N LEU A 119 -0.77 -11.40 15.08
CA LEU A 119 -1.64 -11.95 16.11
C LEU A 119 -2.35 -10.85 16.91
N GLY A 120 -1.62 -9.80 17.27
CA GLY A 120 -2.19 -8.62 17.94
C GLY A 120 -3.26 -7.92 17.10
N ARG A 121 -3.05 -7.78 15.78
CA ARG A 121 -4.05 -7.22 14.84
C ARG A 121 -5.28 -8.10 14.69
N ILE A 122 -5.13 -9.41 14.63
CA ILE A 122 -6.25 -10.36 14.59
C ILE A 122 -7.11 -10.20 15.85
N LEU A 123 -6.47 -10.19 17.03
CA LEU A 123 -7.18 -10.00 18.30
C LEU A 123 -7.89 -8.64 18.36
N GLN A 124 -7.23 -7.57 17.91
CA GLN A 124 -7.83 -6.23 17.83
C GLN A 124 -9.02 -6.19 16.87
N GLY A 125 -8.97 -6.88 15.72
CA GLY A 125 -10.07 -6.92 14.75
C GLY A 125 -11.31 -7.63 15.29
N ILE A 126 -11.13 -8.80 15.91
CA ILE A 126 -12.23 -9.54 16.57
C ILE A 126 -12.80 -8.72 17.73
N ALA A 127 -11.92 -8.21 18.58
CA ALA A 127 -12.30 -7.42 19.76
C ALA A 127 -13.04 -6.13 19.37
N GLY A 128 -12.52 -5.40 18.38
CA GLY A 128 -13.09 -4.16 17.89
C GLY A 128 -14.48 -4.36 17.30
N THR A 129 -14.64 -5.37 16.44
CA THR A 129 -15.95 -5.75 15.91
C THR A 129 -16.97 -6.09 17.01
N GLY A 130 -16.52 -6.75 18.08
CA GLY A 130 -17.33 -6.99 19.29
C GLY A 130 -17.70 -5.71 20.04
N ALA A 131 -16.74 -4.80 20.23
CA ALA A 131 -16.99 -3.52 20.88
C ALA A 131 -17.99 -2.69 20.08
N TRP A 132 -17.83 -2.65 18.76
CA TRP A 132 -18.69 -1.91 17.86
C TRP A 132 -20.13 -2.42 17.88
N ILE A 133 -20.33 -3.71 17.61
CA ILE A 133 -21.68 -4.31 17.54
C ILE A 133 -22.40 -4.21 18.89
N VAL A 134 -21.76 -4.65 19.98
CA VAL A 134 -22.40 -4.71 21.30
C VAL A 134 -22.51 -3.31 21.92
N GLY A 135 -21.49 -2.47 21.74
CA GLY A 135 -21.45 -1.10 22.27
C GLY A 135 -22.50 -0.21 21.61
N PHE A 136 -22.67 -0.31 20.30
CA PHE A 136 -23.71 0.42 19.58
C PHE A 136 -25.11 -0.09 19.95
N GLY A 137 -25.29 -1.42 20.08
CA GLY A 137 -26.53 -2.01 20.59
C GLY A 137 -26.89 -1.46 21.97
N MET A 138 -25.92 -1.43 22.88
CA MET A 138 -26.08 -0.87 24.23
C MET A 138 -26.40 0.63 24.22
N LEU A 139 -25.78 1.41 23.32
CA LEU A 139 -26.08 2.83 23.14
C LEU A 139 -27.53 3.04 22.69
N THR A 140 -28.02 2.23 21.76
CA THR A 140 -29.41 2.30 21.30
C THR A 140 -30.42 1.86 22.38
N ASP A 141 -30.09 0.81 23.14
CA ASP A 141 -30.91 0.31 24.25
C ASP A 141 -31.02 1.35 25.38
N ALA A 142 -29.92 2.03 25.72
CA ALA A 142 -29.88 3.01 26.80
C ALA A 142 -30.55 4.35 26.44
N ALA A 143 -30.42 4.80 25.19
CA ALA A 143 -30.97 6.08 24.74
C ALA A 143 -32.50 6.08 24.62
N GLY A 144 -33.10 4.93 24.28
CA GLY A 144 -34.54 4.78 24.07
C GLY A 144 -35.06 5.48 22.82
N LYS A 145 -36.21 5.01 22.28
CA LYS A 145 -36.74 5.39 20.96
C LYS A 145 -36.89 6.91 20.72
N GLN A 146 -37.18 7.69 21.76
CA GLN A 146 -37.47 9.13 21.65
C GLN A 146 -36.21 10.02 21.64
N HIS A 147 -35.10 9.58 22.23
CA HIS A 147 -33.85 10.37 22.32
C HIS A 147 -32.66 9.71 21.60
N GLN A 148 -32.90 8.61 20.89
CA GLN A 148 -31.91 7.80 20.18
C GLN A 148 -31.03 8.64 19.23
N GLY A 149 -31.62 9.53 18.43
CA GLY A 149 -30.85 10.37 17.49
C GLY A 149 -29.87 11.33 18.18
N LYS A 150 -30.27 11.95 19.31
CA LYS A 150 -29.41 12.87 20.07
C LYS A 150 -28.24 12.14 20.72
N ALA A 151 -28.50 10.98 21.33
CA ALA A 151 -27.46 10.17 21.97
C ALA A 151 -26.47 9.60 20.95
N LEU A 152 -26.96 9.08 19.82
CA LEU A 152 -26.12 8.61 18.72
C LEU A 152 -25.27 9.72 18.10
N GLY A 153 -25.83 10.93 17.96
CA GLY A 153 -25.08 12.09 17.46
C GLY A 153 -23.94 12.50 18.39
N ILE A 154 -24.21 12.63 19.70
CA ILE A 154 -23.17 12.97 20.69
C ILE A 154 -22.09 11.88 20.72
N ALA A 155 -22.48 10.61 20.79
CA ALA A 155 -21.53 9.50 20.78
C ALA A 155 -20.70 9.47 19.49
N GLY A 156 -21.33 9.67 18.33
CA GLY A 156 -20.66 9.75 17.03
C GLY A 156 -19.60 10.84 16.95
N SER A 157 -19.82 11.99 17.59
CA SER A 157 -18.81 13.06 17.68
C SER A 157 -17.57 12.64 18.45
N PHE A 158 -17.75 11.96 19.60
CA PHE A 158 -16.63 11.42 20.36
C PHE A 158 -15.90 10.32 19.57
N ILE A 159 -16.63 9.37 18.98
CA ILE A 159 -16.04 8.30 18.15
C ILE A 159 -15.16 8.90 17.05
N THR A 160 -15.68 9.92 16.35
CA THR A 160 -14.92 10.64 15.32
C THR A 160 -13.65 11.26 15.91
N ALA A 161 -13.74 11.93 17.07
CA ALA A 161 -12.58 12.52 17.74
C ALA A 161 -11.47 11.50 18.04
N GLY A 162 -11.80 10.22 18.28
CA GLY A 162 -10.82 9.14 18.44
C GLY A 162 -9.97 8.95 17.18
N ILE A 163 -10.60 8.90 16.01
CA ILE A 163 -9.91 8.78 14.71
C ILE A 163 -9.01 9.99 14.45
N ILE A 164 -9.46 11.20 14.83
CA ILE A 164 -8.70 12.45 14.64
C ILE A 164 -7.46 12.48 15.54
N THR A 165 -7.66 12.20 16.83
CA THR A 165 -6.63 12.40 17.84
C THR A 165 -5.61 11.27 17.87
N GLY A 166 -5.99 10.04 17.47
CA GLY A 166 -5.09 8.88 17.47
C GLY A 166 -3.76 9.13 16.76
N PRO A 167 -3.75 9.41 15.44
CA PRO A 167 -2.50 9.61 14.70
C PRO A 167 -1.70 10.83 15.19
N ALA A 168 -2.37 11.93 15.52
CA ALA A 168 -1.71 13.15 15.97
C ALA A 168 -1.00 12.96 17.32
N VAL A 169 -1.68 12.33 18.28
CA VAL A 169 -1.11 12.01 19.60
C VAL A 169 0.02 11.00 19.45
N ALA A 170 -0.16 9.98 18.63
CA ALA A 170 0.87 8.98 18.36
C ALA A 170 2.16 9.59 17.80
N GLY A 171 2.04 10.41 16.74
CA GLY A 171 3.17 11.08 16.12
C GLY A 171 3.89 12.03 17.07
N ALA A 172 3.13 12.89 17.76
CA ALA A 172 3.69 13.87 18.70
C ALA A 172 4.41 13.21 19.88
N LEU A 173 3.80 12.20 20.50
CA LEU A 173 4.42 11.52 21.63
C LEU A 173 5.65 10.71 21.21
N LEU A 174 5.59 10.04 20.06
CA LEU A 174 6.75 9.28 19.55
C LEU A 174 7.96 10.19 19.33
N GLU A 175 7.76 11.39 18.77
CA GLU A 175 8.85 12.33 18.49
C GLU A 175 9.36 13.04 19.75
N TRP A 176 8.47 13.49 20.64
CA TRP A 176 8.85 14.35 21.77
C TRP A 176 9.28 13.60 23.02
N ILE A 177 8.65 12.46 23.32
CA ILE A 177 8.88 11.72 24.58
C ILE A 177 9.31 10.27 24.36
N GLY A 178 9.28 9.78 23.11
CA GLY A 178 9.76 8.47 22.72
C GLY A 178 8.70 7.36 22.78
N TYR A 179 9.11 6.17 22.33
CA TYR A 179 8.22 5.05 22.05
C TYR A 179 7.43 4.54 23.28
N TRP A 180 8.13 4.20 24.38
CA TRP A 180 7.46 3.59 25.54
C TRP A 180 6.50 4.56 26.26
N PRO A 181 6.89 5.83 26.50
CA PRO A 181 5.95 6.81 27.03
C PRO A 181 4.74 7.02 26.13
N ALA A 182 4.90 6.99 24.80
CA ALA A 182 3.76 7.11 23.87
C ALA A 182 2.68 6.02 24.12
N TRP A 183 3.08 4.77 24.36
CA TRP A 183 2.14 3.66 24.63
C TRP A 183 1.43 3.76 25.98
N THR A 184 1.88 4.60 26.92
CA THR A 184 1.19 4.76 28.22
C THR A 184 -0.19 5.38 28.06
N VAL A 185 -0.39 6.24 27.05
CA VAL A 185 -1.68 6.90 26.76
C VAL A 185 -2.76 5.89 26.34
N PRO A 186 -2.58 5.07 25.28
CA PRO A 186 -3.57 4.05 24.92
C PRO A 186 -3.80 3.01 26.03
N LEU A 187 -2.76 2.63 26.78
CA LEU A 187 -2.90 1.69 27.90
C LEU A 187 -3.69 2.29 29.08
N THR A 188 -3.49 3.58 29.38
CA THR A 188 -4.29 4.29 30.39
C THR A 188 -5.74 4.41 29.96
N LEU A 189 -5.99 4.70 28.69
CA LEU A 189 -7.34 4.78 28.14
C LEU A 189 -8.08 3.43 28.24
N LEU A 190 -7.40 2.32 27.90
CA LEU A 190 -7.91 0.96 28.11
C LEU A 190 -8.21 0.65 29.58
N ALA A 191 -7.37 1.12 30.51
CA ALA A 191 -7.60 0.94 31.95
C ALA A 191 -8.83 1.73 32.44
N ILE A 192 -9.02 2.97 31.97
CA ILE A 192 -10.21 3.78 32.28
C ILE A 192 -11.46 3.10 31.73
N ASP A 193 -11.41 2.59 30.50
CA ASP A 193 -12.52 1.87 29.87
C ASP A 193 -12.85 0.57 30.63
N PHE A 194 -11.83 -0.14 31.13
CA PHE A 194 -12.02 -1.32 31.99
C PHE A 194 -12.77 -0.98 33.28
N ILE A 195 -12.39 0.11 33.96
CA ILE A 195 -13.07 0.58 35.17
C ILE A 195 -14.51 0.97 34.86
N ALA A 196 -14.76 1.67 33.75
CA ALA A 196 -16.10 2.07 33.32
C ALA A 196 -16.99 0.83 33.05
N ARG A 197 -16.48 -0.16 32.31
CA ARG A 197 -17.21 -1.42 32.03
C ARG A 197 -17.45 -2.26 33.28
N LEU A 198 -16.55 -2.23 34.27
CA LEU A 198 -16.76 -2.89 35.57
C LEU A 198 -17.84 -2.20 36.42
N ALA A 199 -17.87 -0.86 36.43
CA ALA A 199 -18.81 -0.05 37.20
C ALA A 199 -20.27 -0.22 36.75
N MET A 200 -20.49 -0.50 35.47
CA MET A 200 -21.80 -0.81 34.89
C MET A 200 -22.38 -2.13 35.44
N ALA A 201 -23.70 -2.20 35.64
CA ALA A 201 -24.43 -3.44 35.90
C ALA A 201 -25.56 -3.66 34.88
N ASP A 202 -25.75 -4.90 34.43
CA ASP A 202 -26.88 -5.24 33.55
C ASP A 202 -28.20 -5.28 34.34
N GLN A 203 -29.27 -4.70 33.78
CA GLN A 203 -30.59 -4.82 34.38
C GLN A 203 -31.02 -6.31 34.45
N PRO A 204 -31.55 -6.79 35.59
CA PRO A 204 -32.02 -8.16 35.72
C PRO A 204 -33.15 -8.46 34.73
N ALA A 205 -33.13 -9.67 34.16
CA ALA A 205 -34.01 -10.14 33.09
C ALA A 205 -35.52 -9.96 33.35
N ALA A 206 -35.94 -9.88 34.62
CA ALA A 206 -37.33 -9.72 35.05
C ALA A 206 -38.01 -8.42 34.56
N SER A 207 -37.27 -7.39 34.14
CA SER A 207 -37.85 -6.14 33.64
C SER A 207 -38.25 -6.17 32.16
N LYS A 208 -37.75 -7.11 31.35
CA LYS A 208 -38.08 -7.18 29.91
C LYS A 208 -39.38 -7.94 29.64
N THR A 209 -39.79 -8.83 30.53
CA THR A 209 -41.04 -9.61 30.44
C THR A 209 -42.30 -8.76 30.68
N ALA A 210 -42.18 -7.59 31.32
CA ALA A 210 -43.30 -6.70 31.62
C ALA A 210 -43.74 -5.79 30.45
N LYS A 211 -43.04 -5.80 29.30
CA LYS A 211 -43.43 -5.02 28.09
C LYS A 211 -44.10 -5.88 27.01
N GLY A 212 -44.39 -7.14 27.30
CA GLY A 212 -45.14 -8.05 26.44
C GLY A 212 -46.27 -8.71 27.20
N HIS A 213 -47.27 -7.95 27.64
CA HIS A 213 -48.58 -8.47 28.03
C HIS A 213 -49.64 -7.70 27.24
N SER A 214 -49.91 -8.15 26.02
CA SER A 214 -51.24 -8.07 25.48
C SER A 214 -52.09 -9.07 26.28
N THR A 215 -53.00 -8.54 27.08
CA THR A 215 -54.04 -9.25 27.82
C THR A 215 -54.68 -10.38 26.99
N PRO A 216 -54.74 -11.62 27.49
CA PRO A 216 -55.58 -12.65 26.89
C PRO A 216 -57.02 -12.41 27.33
N ASN A 217 -57.84 -11.84 26.44
CA ASN A 217 -59.30 -12.00 26.55
C ASN A 217 -59.65 -13.36 25.95
N SER A 218 -59.51 -14.43 26.74
CA SER A 218 -60.21 -15.68 26.50
C SER A 218 -61.49 -15.66 27.35
N ALA A 219 -62.57 -15.18 26.76
CA ALA A 219 -63.89 -15.62 27.20
C ALA A 219 -64.06 -17.06 26.72
N SER A 220 -64.31 -17.94 27.68
CA SER A 220 -64.80 -19.31 27.56
C SER A 220 -65.68 -19.56 26.34
N GLN A 221 -65.26 -20.47 25.46
CA GLN A 221 -66.15 -21.28 24.63
C GLN A 221 -65.72 -22.74 24.73
N GLU A 222 -66.67 -23.57 25.15
CA GLU A 222 -66.60 -25.03 25.14
C GLU A 222 -66.40 -25.57 23.71
N PRO A 223 -65.80 -26.75 23.53
CA PRO A 223 -65.63 -27.35 22.21
C PRO A 223 -66.98 -27.81 21.67
N SER A 224 -67.37 -27.31 20.49
CA SER A 224 -68.55 -27.80 19.77
C SER A 224 -68.18 -28.98 18.85
N GLU A 225 -69.11 -29.92 18.65
CA GLU A 225 -69.00 -31.20 17.93
C GLU A 225 -68.62 -31.14 16.42
N ASN A 226 -68.08 -30.02 15.92
CA ASN A 226 -67.69 -29.86 14.52
C ASN A 226 -66.17 -29.73 14.29
N ASP A 227 -65.33 -29.94 15.30
CA ASP A 227 -63.88 -29.97 15.11
C ASP A 227 -63.43 -31.29 14.45
N THR A 228 -62.74 -31.19 13.33
CA THR A 228 -62.25 -32.33 12.54
C THR A 228 -61.08 -33.03 13.24
N LEU A 229 -61.20 -34.36 13.39
CA LEU A 229 -60.30 -35.22 14.19
C LEU A 229 -59.05 -35.74 13.43
N LEU A 230 -58.78 -35.28 12.22
CA LEU A 230 -57.57 -35.61 11.45
C LEU A 230 -57.05 -34.38 10.69
N PRO A 231 -55.73 -34.23 10.51
CA PRO A 231 -55.14 -33.07 9.86
C PRO A 231 -55.43 -33.13 8.37
N ASP A 232 -56.11 -32.11 7.83
CA ASP A 232 -56.30 -31.97 6.40
C ASP A 232 -54.95 -31.65 5.73
N SER A 233 -54.44 -32.64 5.00
CA SER A 233 -53.31 -32.51 4.12
C SER A 233 -53.71 -31.77 2.85
N THR A 234 -53.83 -30.44 2.92
CA THR A 234 -53.99 -29.61 1.72
C THR A 234 -53.16 -28.33 1.82
N ASN A 235 -52.09 -28.30 1.02
CA ASN A 235 -51.45 -27.13 0.38
C ASN A 235 -50.80 -25.99 1.20
N ASP A 236 -50.68 -26.05 2.53
CA ASP A 236 -49.90 -25.03 3.28
C ASP A 236 -48.35 -25.23 3.25
N ASN A 237 -47.88 -26.32 2.63
CA ASN A 237 -46.46 -26.64 2.55
C ASN A 237 -45.70 -25.95 1.39
N ASP A 238 -46.39 -25.26 0.48
CA ASP A 238 -45.75 -24.57 -0.66
C ASP A 238 -45.60 -23.05 -0.46
N GLU A 239 -46.50 -22.38 0.28
CA GLU A 239 -46.32 -20.98 0.67
C GLU A 239 -45.26 -20.82 1.78
N SER A 240 -45.21 -21.75 2.74
CA SER A 240 -44.21 -21.75 3.82
C SER A 240 -42.77 -21.98 3.32
N LYS A 241 -42.58 -22.69 2.20
CA LYS A 241 -41.26 -22.89 1.56
C LYS A 241 -40.83 -21.71 0.69
N ARG A 242 -41.77 -20.97 0.08
CA ARG A 242 -41.44 -19.76 -0.71
C ARG A 242 -41.02 -18.60 0.17
N ASP A 243 -41.70 -18.39 1.30
CA ASP A 243 -41.35 -17.36 2.29
C ASP A 243 -40.00 -17.62 2.99
N ALA A 244 -39.62 -18.88 3.20
CA ALA A 244 -38.32 -19.24 3.78
C ALA A 244 -37.12 -18.98 2.84
N SER A 245 -37.36 -18.87 1.53
CA SER A 245 -36.28 -18.70 0.52
C SER A 245 -35.81 -17.25 0.35
N GLN A 246 -36.59 -16.25 0.78
CA GLN A 246 -36.24 -14.84 0.64
C GLN A 246 -35.67 -14.28 1.95
N GLY A 247 -34.34 -14.29 2.07
CA GLY A 247 -33.66 -13.66 3.21
C GLY A 247 -33.72 -12.13 3.16
N PHE A 248 -33.72 -11.47 4.33
CA PHE A 248 -33.69 -10.00 4.49
C PHE A 248 -32.69 -9.31 3.56
N TYR A 249 -31.45 -9.81 3.50
CA TYR A 249 -30.40 -9.24 2.65
C TYR A 249 -30.72 -9.36 1.15
N SER A 250 -31.36 -10.45 0.71
CA SER A 250 -31.75 -10.63 -0.69
C SER A 250 -32.75 -9.56 -1.14
N ILE A 251 -33.71 -9.21 -0.27
CA ILE A 251 -34.70 -8.15 -0.53
C ILE A 251 -34.00 -6.78 -0.56
N MET A 252 -33.12 -6.51 0.40
CA MET A 252 -32.37 -5.25 0.46
C MET A 252 -31.45 -5.04 -0.75
N PHE A 253 -30.74 -6.08 -1.18
CA PHE A 253 -29.90 -6.07 -2.39
C PHE A 253 -30.70 -6.03 -3.70
N ARG A 254 -32.03 -6.01 -3.69
CA ARG A 254 -32.83 -5.71 -4.89
C ARG A 254 -33.12 -4.22 -5.04
N GLN A 255 -32.87 -3.42 -4.01
CA GLN A 255 -33.13 -1.98 -4.02
C GLN A 255 -31.90 -1.21 -4.55
N GLY A 256 -32.05 -0.49 -5.66
CA GLY A 256 -30.97 0.30 -6.26
C GLY A 256 -30.37 1.34 -5.30
N LYS A 257 -31.20 1.93 -4.42
CA LYS A 257 -30.77 2.86 -3.38
C LYS A 257 -29.81 2.24 -2.37
N THR A 258 -29.94 0.93 -2.10
CA THR A 258 -29.09 0.20 -1.16
C THR A 258 -27.70 -0.04 -1.76
N TYR A 259 -27.60 -0.37 -3.05
CA TYR A 259 -26.30 -0.47 -3.73
C TYR A 259 -25.54 0.85 -3.73
N ALA A 260 -26.20 1.95 -4.10
CA ALA A 260 -25.58 3.27 -4.14
C ALA A 260 -25.02 3.69 -2.77
N ALA A 261 -25.72 3.32 -1.69
CA ALA A 261 -25.25 3.56 -0.34
C ALA A 261 -24.02 2.71 0.04
N ILE A 262 -24.07 1.41 -0.25
CA ILE A 262 -22.96 0.47 0.04
C ILE A 262 -21.70 0.87 -0.72
N LEU A 263 -21.81 1.16 -2.01
CA LEU A 263 -20.69 1.60 -2.84
C LEU A 263 -20.06 2.88 -2.30
N ASN A 264 -20.88 3.84 -1.85
CA ASN A 264 -20.38 5.07 -1.25
C ASN A 264 -19.57 4.80 0.04
N VAL A 265 -20.08 3.92 0.92
CA VAL A 265 -19.38 3.53 2.15
C VAL A 265 -18.05 2.83 1.83
N ILE A 266 -18.07 1.87 0.89
CA ILE A 266 -16.86 1.12 0.48
C ILE A 266 -15.84 2.07 -0.13
N ALA A 267 -16.25 2.94 -1.07
CA ALA A 267 -15.34 3.89 -1.71
C ALA A 267 -14.69 4.84 -0.69
N PHE A 268 -15.49 5.40 0.22
CA PHE A 268 -14.97 6.31 1.25
C PHE A 268 -13.99 5.60 2.20
N SER A 269 -14.35 4.42 2.70
CA SER A 269 -13.49 3.64 3.60
C SER A 269 -12.22 3.10 2.92
N THR A 270 -12.30 2.77 1.63
CA THR A 270 -11.13 2.35 0.81
C THR A 270 -10.14 3.49 0.67
N ILE A 271 -10.59 4.71 0.37
CA ILE A 271 -9.68 5.86 0.24
C ILE A 271 -9.11 6.25 1.62
N LEU A 272 -9.93 6.26 2.67
CA LEU A 272 -9.50 6.57 4.03
C LEU A 272 -8.38 5.61 4.50
N SER A 273 -8.63 4.31 4.45
CA SER A 273 -7.65 3.31 4.87
C SER A 273 -6.47 3.17 3.91
N GLY A 274 -6.66 3.53 2.63
CA GLY A 274 -5.59 3.69 1.67
C GLY A 274 -4.61 4.78 2.11
N PHE A 275 -5.11 5.95 2.52
CA PHE A 275 -4.26 6.98 3.14
C PHE A 275 -3.57 6.47 4.41
N ASP A 276 -4.28 5.78 5.30
CA ASP A 276 -3.68 5.22 6.52
C ASP A 276 -2.51 4.28 6.19
N ALA A 277 -2.60 3.51 5.10
CA ALA A 277 -1.57 2.55 4.69
C ALA A 277 -0.35 3.17 3.97
N THR A 278 -0.51 4.31 3.31
CA THR A 278 0.53 4.84 2.40
C THR A 278 1.08 6.20 2.83
N LEU A 279 0.26 7.02 3.48
CA LEU A 279 0.61 8.41 3.79
C LEU A 279 1.80 8.54 4.74
N PRO A 280 1.92 7.75 5.84
CA PRO A 280 3.08 7.86 6.74
C PRO A 280 4.41 7.55 6.04
N VAL A 281 4.43 6.51 5.20
CA VAL A 281 5.63 6.08 4.47
C VAL A 281 5.99 7.11 3.40
N HIS A 282 5.01 7.55 2.60
CA HIS A 282 5.23 8.57 1.58
C HIS A 282 5.77 9.89 2.16
N LEU A 283 5.19 10.40 3.24
CA LEU A 283 5.63 11.66 3.85
C LEU A 283 7.06 11.57 4.42
N ARG A 284 7.43 10.41 4.96
CA ARG A 284 8.79 10.15 5.40
C ARG A 284 9.74 10.09 4.19
N ASP A 285 9.41 9.34 3.15
CA ASP A 285 10.31 9.10 2.02
C ASP A 285 10.46 10.34 1.13
N ALA A 286 9.35 11.00 0.78
CA ALA A 286 9.34 12.14 -0.13
C ALA A 286 9.69 13.48 0.52
N PHE A 287 9.42 13.65 1.82
CA PHE A 287 9.66 14.93 2.52
C PHE A 287 10.61 14.85 3.71
N GLY A 288 11.08 13.66 4.10
CA GLY A 288 11.94 13.47 5.27
C GLY A 288 11.26 13.80 6.59
N TRP A 289 9.92 13.74 6.66
CA TRP A 289 9.17 14.16 7.84
C TRP A 289 9.34 13.21 9.02
N GLY A 290 9.45 13.79 10.22
CA GLY A 290 9.39 13.05 11.48
C GLY A 290 7.97 12.58 11.84
N PRO A 291 7.81 11.75 12.90
CA PRO A 291 6.51 11.22 13.30
C PRO A 291 5.47 12.29 13.67
N ALA A 292 5.84 13.42 14.27
CA ALA A 292 4.91 14.47 14.69
C ALA A 292 4.24 15.20 13.50
N PRO A 293 4.97 15.71 12.49
CA PRO A 293 4.33 16.27 11.30
C PRO A 293 3.51 15.22 10.52
N ILE A 294 3.99 13.97 10.45
CA ILE A 294 3.23 12.86 9.86
C ILE A 294 1.90 12.62 10.60
N GLY A 295 1.91 12.54 11.93
CA GLY A 295 0.67 12.37 12.71
C GLY A 295 -0.27 13.56 12.58
N SER A 296 0.28 14.78 12.47
CA SER A 296 -0.49 16.02 12.39
C SER A 296 -1.24 16.19 11.06
N ILE A 297 -0.76 15.59 9.96
CA ILE A 297 -1.41 15.71 8.64
C ILE A 297 -2.85 15.15 8.67
N PHE A 298 -3.09 14.12 9.49
CA PHE A 298 -4.40 13.50 9.66
C PHE A 298 -5.40 14.46 10.33
N LEU A 299 -4.93 15.43 11.13
CA LEU A 299 -5.79 16.50 11.64
C LEU A 299 -6.32 17.36 10.49
N GLY A 300 -5.48 17.67 9.50
CA GLY A 300 -5.87 18.41 8.30
C GLY A 300 -6.94 17.68 7.48
N LEU A 301 -6.88 16.35 7.45
CA LEU A 301 -7.88 15.52 6.76
C LEU A 301 -9.23 15.46 7.51
N GLN A 302 -9.23 15.63 8.83
CA GLN A 302 -10.38 15.30 9.68
C GLN A 302 -11.08 16.50 10.33
N ILE A 303 -10.33 17.48 10.85
CA ILE A 303 -10.88 18.65 11.55
C ILE A 303 -11.83 19.45 10.66
N PRO A 304 -11.49 19.77 9.38
CA PRO A 304 -12.40 20.53 8.54
C PRO A 304 -13.74 19.82 8.34
N ALA A 305 -13.72 18.49 8.17
CA ALA A 305 -14.93 17.68 8.04
C ALA A 305 -15.80 17.73 9.29
N MET A 306 -15.19 17.71 10.48
CA MET A 306 -15.90 17.80 11.76
C MET A 306 -16.55 19.17 11.95
N CYS A 307 -15.84 20.25 11.65
CA CYS A 307 -16.36 21.62 11.78
C CYS A 307 -17.50 21.91 10.80
N LEU A 308 -17.41 21.36 9.57
CA LEU A 308 -18.41 21.58 8.52
C LEU A 308 -19.62 20.63 8.62
N ALA A 309 -19.54 19.57 9.44
CA ALA A 309 -20.59 18.56 9.53
C ALA A 309 -22.00 19.11 9.83
N PRO A 310 -22.22 20.05 10.78
CA PRO A 310 -23.55 20.61 11.03
C PRO A 310 -24.10 21.39 9.84
N PHE A 311 -23.24 22.18 9.18
CA PHE A 311 -23.61 22.95 7.99
C PHE A 311 -23.99 22.03 6.82
N VAL A 312 -23.17 21.01 6.55
CA VAL A 312 -23.46 20.03 5.50
C VAL A 312 -24.72 19.22 5.83
N GLY A 313 -24.96 18.91 7.11
CA GLY A 313 -26.21 18.31 7.57
C GLY A 313 -27.43 19.17 7.21
N TRP A 314 -27.40 20.45 7.60
CA TRP A 314 -28.44 21.42 7.24
C TRP A 314 -28.64 21.55 5.72
N LEU A 315 -27.55 21.53 4.96
CA LEU A 315 -27.59 21.59 3.50
C LEU A 315 -28.28 20.34 2.92
N ARG A 316 -27.88 19.14 3.38
CA ARG A 316 -28.48 17.86 2.98
C ARG A 316 -29.99 17.80 3.30
N ASP A 317 -30.42 18.43 4.40
CA ASP A 317 -31.83 18.51 4.77
C ASP A 317 -32.65 19.41 3.83
N ARG A 318 -32.04 20.46 3.24
CA ARG A 318 -32.72 21.39 2.32
C ARG A 318 -32.73 20.96 0.87
N ILE A 319 -31.57 20.58 0.33
CA ILE A 319 -31.40 20.28 -1.11
C ILE A 319 -31.32 18.78 -1.40
N GLY A 320 -31.49 17.95 -0.37
CA GLY A 320 -31.38 16.50 -0.45
C GLY A 320 -29.93 16.02 -0.40
N LEU A 321 -29.76 14.71 -0.16
CA LEU A 321 -28.44 14.07 0.02
C LEU A 321 -27.63 13.96 -1.27
N LYS A 322 -28.30 13.82 -2.42
CA LYS A 322 -27.69 13.49 -3.72
C LYS A 322 -26.68 14.55 -4.17
N TRP A 323 -27.14 15.79 -4.34
CA TRP A 323 -26.32 16.88 -4.88
C TRP A 323 -25.06 17.19 -4.06
N PRO A 324 -25.15 17.40 -2.73
CA PRO A 324 -23.97 17.57 -1.88
C PRO A 324 -22.95 16.44 -2.06
N THR A 325 -23.43 15.19 -2.07
CA THR A 325 -22.55 14.00 -2.14
C THR A 325 -21.88 13.87 -3.52
N THR A 326 -22.61 14.10 -4.61
CA THR A 326 -22.08 14.09 -5.98
C THR A 326 -21.01 15.17 -6.17
N ILE A 327 -21.26 16.40 -5.70
CA ILE A 327 -20.29 17.49 -5.73
C ILE A 327 -19.05 17.15 -4.90
N GLY A 328 -19.25 16.57 -3.70
CA GLY A 328 -18.17 16.10 -2.85
C GLY A 328 -17.24 15.12 -3.56
N TRP A 329 -17.78 14.08 -4.21
CA TRP A 329 -16.98 13.11 -4.96
C TRP A 329 -16.30 13.72 -6.18
N ALA A 330 -16.98 14.61 -6.91
CA ALA A 330 -16.42 15.29 -8.09
C ALA A 330 -15.25 16.21 -7.73
N LEU A 331 -15.32 16.91 -6.60
CA LEU A 331 -14.24 17.78 -6.10
C LEU A 331 -13.11 16.99 -5.43
N THR A 332 -13.41 15.83 -4.84
CA THR A 332 -12.40 14.98 -4.20
C THR A 332 -11.45 14.36 -5.22
N ALA A 333 -11.94 13.99 -6.41
CA ALA A 333 -11.12 13.35 -7.45
C ALA A 333 -9.88 14.16 -7.90
N PRO A 334 -10.00 15.45 -8.31
CA PRO A 334 -8.83 16.24 -8.70
C PRO A 334 -7.89 16.53 -7.53
N LEU A 335 -8.42 16.65 -6.30
CA LEU A 335 -7.59 16.82 -5.11
C LEU A 335 -6.78 15.56 -4.80
N LEU A 336 -7.38 14.37 -4.88
CA LEU A 336 -6.66 13.10 -4.68
C LEU A 336 -5.58 12.90 -5.73
N TRP A 337 -5.85 13.23 -7.00
CA TRP A 337 -4.83 13.20 -8.04
C TRP A 337 -3.69 14.16 -7.73
N PHE A 338 -4.02 15.40 -7.35
CA PHE A 338 -3.01 16.40 -6.99
C PHE A 338 -2.21 16.02 -5.74
N ALA A 339 -2.79 15.29 -4.78
CA ALA A 339 -2.04 14.80 -3.62
C ALA A 339 -0.85 13.93 -4.00
N GLY A 340 -0.89 13.23 -5.14
CA GLY A 340 0.23 12.40 -5.63
C GLY A 340 1.34 13.20 -6.33
N VAL A 341 1.13 14.48 -6.62
CA VAL A 341 2.06 15.32 -7.40
C VAL A 341 3.26 15.81 -6.56
N PRO A 342 3.07 16.41 -5.37
CA PRO A 342 4.20 16.88 -4.56
C PRO A 342 5.13 15.73 -4.12
N GLY A 343 6.43 15.85 -4.39
CA GLY A 343 7.42 14.81 -4.02
C GLY A 343 8.79 15.01 -4.71
N ASP A 344 9.56 13.93 -4.84
CA ASP A 344 10.96 13.97 -5.34
C ASP A 344 11.09 14.36 -6.82
N ALA A 345 10.05 14.12 -7.63
CA ALA A 345 10.00 14.58 -9.02
C ALA A 345 9.42 16.00 -9.07
N ASP A 346 10.10 16.91 -9.79
CA ASP A 346 9.64 18.29 -9.97
C ASP A 346 8.51 18.37 -11.01
N PHE A 347 7.37 17.75 -10.68
CA PHE A 347 6.17 17.73 -11.51
C PHE A 347 5.38 19.03 -11.28
N LEU A 348 5.07 19.76 -12.37
CA LEU A 348 4.41 21.08 -12.34
C LEU A 348 5.14 22.19 -11.55
N GLY A 349 6.46 22.05 -11.31
CA GLY A 349 7.24 23.00 -10.51
C GLY A 349 6.96 22.93 -9.00
N ILE A 350 6.33 21.83 -8.56
CA ILE A 350 6.00 21.50 -7.17
C ILE A 350 6.77 20.22 -6.80
N GLY A 351 8.10 20.31 -6.80
CA GLY A 351 8.99 19.24 -6.34
C GLY A 351 9.23 19.21 -4.84
N SER A 352 10.36 18.62 -4.44
CA SER A 352 10.80 18.49 -3.06
C SER A 352 11.07 19.85 -2.37
N GLY A 353 10.94 19.89 -1.04
CA GLY A 353 11.18 21.09 -0.22
C GLY A 353 9.90 21.83 0.19
N ALA A 354 10.06 23.07 0.69
CA ALA A 354 8.99 23.80 1.39
C ALA A 354 7.74 24.09 0.52
N ARG A 355 7.91 24.25 -0.79
CA ARG A 355 6.80 24.46 -1.73
C ARG A 355 5.96 23.19 -1.92
N GLY A 356 6.61 22.04 -2.13
CA GLY A 356 5.93 20.75 -2.22
C GLY A 356 5.24 20.37 -0.91
N GLN A 357 5.93 20.54 0.21
CA GLN A 357 5.36 20.34 1.55
C GLN A 357 4.11 21.21 1.78
N GLY A 358 4.19 22.51 1.48
CA GLY A 358 3.06 23.43 1.63
C GLY A 358 1.88 23.09 0.71
N ALA A 359 2.15 22.75 -0.56
CA ALA A 359 1.12 22.33 -1.52
C ALA A 359 0.43 21.04 -1.09
N PHE A 360 1.20 20.07 -0.57
CA PHE A 360 0.68 18.82 -0.05
C PHE A 360 -0.25 19.05 1.16
N VAL A 361 0.20 19.83 2.15
CA VAL A 361 -0.61 20.17 3.33
C VAL A 361 -1.91 20.87 2.93
N ALA A 362 -1.82 21.86 2.03
CA ALA A 362 -2.99 22.57 1.53
C ALA A 362 -3.96 21.63 0.81
N CYS A 363 -3.44 20.68 0.03
CA CYS A 363 -4.23 19.65 -0.64
C CYS A 363 -4.96 18.75 0.36
N ILE A 364 -4.27 18.22 1.38
CA ILE A 364 -4.89 17.36 2.40
C ILE A 364 -6.00 18.10 3.16
N ILE A 365 -5.78 19.36 3.51
CA ILE A 365 -6.82 20.20 4.14
C ILE A 365 -8.00 20.40 3.18
N GLY A 366 -7.73 20.65 1.90
CA GLY A 366 -8.75 20.72 0.85
C GLY A 366 -9.57 19.44 0.75
N ILE A 367 -8.92 18.26 0.77
CA ILE A 367 -9.59 16.97 0.81
C ILE A 367 -10.48 16.86 2.05
N GLY A 368 -9.98 17.23 3.23
CA GLY A 368 -10.74 17.22 4.47
C GLY A 368 -11.99 18.11 4.43
N ILE A 369 -11.91 19.29 3.80
CA ILE A 369 -13.06 20.19 3.59
C ILE A 369 -14.11 19.51 2.71
N VAL A 370 -13.69 18.98 1.56
CA VAL A 370 -14.61 18.35 0.59
C VAL A 370 -15.19 17.05 1.13
N TRP A 371 -14.44 16.30 1.94
CA TRP A 371 -14.90 15.06 2.57
C TRP A 371 -16.07 15.27 3.53
N SER A 372 -16.31 16.48 4.04
CA SER A 372 -17.53 16.78 4.79
C SER A 372 -18.81 16.45 4.00
N PHE A 373 -18.77 16.61 2.68
CA PHE A 373 -19.88 16.35 1.76
C PHE A 373 -20.09 14.87 1.44
N VAL A 374 -19.03 14.06 1.57
CA VAL A 374 -19.05 12.62 1.25
C VAL A 374 -19.24 11.78 2.51
N ARG A 375 -18.63 12.17 3.62
CA ARG A 375 -18.62 11.42 4.87
C ARG A 375 -20.03 11.14 5.38
N GLY A 376 -20.24 9.88 5.76
CA GLY A 376 -21.49 9.38 6.30
C GLY A 376 -22.65 9.35 5.29
N ALA A 377 -22.45 9.78 4.03
CA ALA A 377 -23.52 9.88 3.05
C ALA A 377 -24.20 8.52 2.80
N GLY A 378 -23.44 7.44 2.67
CA GLY A 378 -24.01 6.09 2.53
C GLY A 378 -24.85 5.67 3.75
N THR A 379 -24.41 5.95 4.97
CA THR A 379 -25.19 5.69 6.19
C THR A 379 -26.49 6.51 6.19
N PHE A 380 -26.39 7.81 5.90
CA PHE A 380 -27.56 8.69 5.78
C PHE A 380 -28.52 8.27 4.66
N GLN A 381 -28.02 7.67 3.59
CA GLN A 381 -28.85 7.18 2.49
C GLN A 381 -29.71 5.98 2.93
N LEU A 382 -29.18 5.13 3.81
CA LEU A 382 -29.89 3.96 4.34
C LEU A 382 -30.82 4.30 5.53
N THR A 383 -30.49 5.31 6.32
CA THR A 383 -31.26 5.69 7.52
C THR A 383 -32.11 6.95 7.33
N GLY A 384 -31.98 7.63 6.19
CA GLY A 384 -32.56 8.94 5.95
C GLY A 384 -33.96 8.93 5.36
N LYS A 385 -34.53 10.13 5.30
CA LYS A 385 -35.92 10.41 4.88
C LYS A 385 -36.27 9.89 3.48
N LEU A 386 -35.28 9.72 2.60
CA LEU A 386 -35.46 9.26 1.22
C LEU A 386 -35.65 7.74 1.09
N PHE A 387 -35.18 6.97 2.08
CA PHE A 387 -35.23 5.51 2.08
C PHE A 387 -36.27 4.96 3.08
N LEU A 388 -36.61 5.74 4.10
CA LEU A 388 -37.66 5.44 5.09
C LEU A 388 -39.00 4.96 4.48
N PRO A 389 -39.56 5.59 3.41
CA PRO A 389 -40.79 5.11 2.79
C PRO A 389 -40.64 3.73 2.12
N VAL A 390 -39.50 3.48 1.48
CA VAL A 390 -39.18 2.17 0.86
C VAL A 390 -39.06 1.10 1.94
N LEU A 391 -38.41 1.42 3.06
CA LEU A 391 -38.29 0.50 4.18
C LEU A 391 -39.65 0.20 4.84
N HIS A 392 -40.55 1.20 4.90
CA HIS A 392 -41.91 1.02 5.41
C HIS A 392 -42.72 0.08 4.52
N ASP A 393 -42.70 0.31 3.20
CA ASP A 393 -43.37 -0.53 2.21
C ASP A 393 -42.86 -1.98 2.23
N LEU A 394 -41.52 -2.16 2.32
CA LEU A 394 -40.91 -3.48 2.46
C LEU A 394 -41.27 -4.19 3.77
N ARG A 395 -41.50 -3.43 4.84
CA ARG A 395 -41.93 -3.96 6.14
C ARG A 395 -43.38 -4.41 6.11
N GLU A 396 -44.25 -3.65 5.47
CA GLU A 396 -45.67 -3.99 5.32
C GLU A 396 -45.88 -5.19 4.42
N THR A 397 -45.09 -5.30 3.34
CA THR A 397 -45.13 -6.45 2.43
C THR A 397 -44.48 -7.71 3.01
N ASN A 398 -43.50 -7.60 3.91
CA ASN A 398 -42.75 -8.74 4.45
C ASN A 398 -42.59 -8.71 5.99
N PRO A 399 -43.68 -8.71 6.77
CA PRO A 399 -43.63 -8.51 8.22
C PRO A 399 -42.89 -9.63 8.98
N LYS A 400 -42.96 -10.88 8.49
CA LYS A 400 -42.25 -12.03 9.08
C LYS A 400 -40.73 -11.93 8.94
N ILE A 401 -40.22 -11.26 7.89
CA ILE A 401 -38.79 -11.18 7.56
C ILE A 401 -38.09 -10.05 8.34
N PHE A 402 -38.76 -8.90 8.50
CA PHE A 402 -38.21 -7.71 9.17
C PHE A 402 -38.38 -7.73 10.71
N GLY A 403 -39.33 -8.51 11.23
CA GLY A 403 -39.55 -8.70 12.67
C GLY A 403 -40.00 -7.44 13.42
N PRO A 404 -40.20 -7.53 14.76
CA PRO A 404 -40.73 -6.45 15.58
C PRO A 404 -39.81 -5.21 15.66
N GLY A 405 -38.52 -5.38 15.37
CA GLY A 405 -37.52 -4.30 15.31
C GLY A 405 -37.38 -3.61 13.95
N GLY A 406 -38.14 -4.02 12.93
CA GLY A 406 -38.13 -3.37 11.61
C GLY A 406 -36.81 -3.45 10.84
N GLY A 407 -35.95 -4.43 11.15
CA GLY A 407 -34.68 -4.65 10.45
C GLY A 407 -33.58 -3.59 10.62
N SER A 408 -33.75 -2.60 11.51
CA SER A 408 -32.79 -1.49 11.66
C SER A 408 -31.38 -1.94 12.08
N SER A 409 -31.26 -2.91 12.98
CA SER A 409 -29.96 -3.46 13.39
C SER A 409 -29.22 -4.12 12.22
N ARG A 410 -29.92 -4.90 11.39
CA ARG A 410 -29.35 -5.54 10.20
C ARG A 410 -28.93 -4.53 9.13
N MET A 411 -29.60 -3.37 9.06
CA MET A 411 -29.17 -2.27 8.19
C MET A 411 -27.87 -1.62 8.65
N PHE A 412 -27.71 -1.41 9.96
CA PHE A 412 -26.44 -0.94 10.51
C PHE A 412 -25.32 -1.96 10.30
N SER A 413 -25.60 -3.26 10.48
CA SER A 413 -24.63 -4.32 10.15
C SER A 413 -24.21 -4.29 8.68
N LEU A 414 -25.12 -3.97 7.76
CA LEU A 414 -24.79 -3.83 6.34
C LEU A 414 -23.84 -2.66 6.08
N THR A 415 -24.07 -1.51 6.72
CA THR A 415 -23.14 -0.37 6.68
C THR A 415 -21.78 -0.74 7.27
N GLU A 416 -21.75 -1.48 8.37
CA GLU A 416 -20.52 -1.88 9.04
C GLU A 416 -19.69 -2.87 8.21
N VAL A 417 -20.32 -3.91 7.66
CA VAL A 417 -19.66 -4.84 6.75
C VAL A 417 -19.12 -4.10 5.52
N SER A 418 -19.88 -3.12 5.00
CA SER A 418 -19.43 -2.28 3.88
C SER A 418 -18.20 -1.44 4.25
N PHE A 419 -18.17 -0.87 5.46
CA PHE A 419 -17.04 -0.08 5.94
C PHE A 419 -15.79 -0.96 6.17
N SER A 420 -15.96 -2.11 6.84
CA SER A 420 -14.90 -3.10 7.03
C SER A 420 -14.34 -3.64 5.71
N THR A 421 -15.20 -3.80 4.69
CA THR A 421 -14.76 -4.19 3.34
C THR A 421 -13.81 -3.14 2.74
N GLY A 422 -14.12 -1.84 2.88
CA GLY A 422 -13.20 -0.81 2.41
C GLY A 422 -11.93 -0.70 3.26
N LEU A 423 -12.00 -0.89 4.58
CA LEU A 423 -10.80 -1.00 5.44
C LEU A 423 -9.86 -2.14 5.03
N MET A 424 -10.40 -3.20 4.42
CA MET A 424 -9.62 -4.29 3.86
C MET A 424 -9.06 -3.91 2.47
N LEU A 425 -9.90 -3.41 1.56
CA LEU A 425 -9.50 -3.10 0.19
C LEU A 425 -8.51 -1.95 0.07
N GLY A 426 -8.62 -0.94 0.93
CA GLY A 426 -7.77 0.25 0.91
C GLY A 426 -6.29 -0.08 1.05
N PRO A 427 -5.84 -0.71 2.15
CA PRO A 427 -4.46 -1.12 2.31
C PRO A 427 -4.05 -2.11 1.22
N LEU A 428 -4.86 -3.13 0.92
CA LEU A 428 -4.52 -4.15 -0.07
C LEU A 428 -4.17 -3.54 -1.44
N ILE A 429 -4.97 -2.58 -1.92
CA ILE A 429 -4.77 -1.99 -3.24
C ILE A 429 -3.79 -0.82 -3.16
N CYS A 430 -4.08 0.19 -2.33
CA CYS A 430 -3.27 1.41 -2.27
C CYS A 430 -1.87 1.13 -1.73
N GLY A 431 -1.76 0.29 -0.70
CA GLY A 431 -0.49 -0.12 -0.13
C GLY A 431 0.39 -0.89 -1.11
N SER A 432 -0.20 -1.83 -1.87
CA SER A 432 0.53 -2.60 -2.89
C SER A 432 0.93 -1.74 -4.09
N LEU A 433 0.08 -0.80 -4.51
CA LEU A 433 0.42 0.16 -5.58
C LEU A 433 1.57 1.08 -5.13
N ALA A 434 1.53 1.56 -3.88
CA ALA A 434 2.58 2.40 -3.33
C ALA A 434 3.93 1.65 -3.26
N ASP A 435 3.91 0.36 -2.90
CA ASP A 435 5.09 -0.50 -2.84
C ASP A 435 5.69 -0.80 -4.23
N THR A 436 4.84 -0.98 -5.24
CA THR A 436 5.27 -1.48 -6.56
C THR A 436 5.58 -0.36 -7.57
N ILE A 437 4.74 0.67 -7.61
CA ILE A 437 4.80 1.73 -8.64
C ILE A 437 4.79 3.14 -8.03
N GLY A 438 4.68 3.27 -6.71
CA GLY A 438 4.80 4.53 -6.00
C GLY A 438 3.47 5.25 -5.67
N PHE A 439 3.59 6.31 -4.88
CA PHE A 439 2.43 7.03 -4.32
C PHE A 439 1.62 7.79 -5.38
N TYR A 440 2.24 8.29 -6.46
CA TYR A 440 1.53 9.00 -7.52
C TYR A 440 0.40 8.15 -8.15
N TYR A 441 0.69 6.92 -8.53
CA TYR A 441 -0.32 6.02 -9.12
C TYR A 441 -1.35 5.55 -8.11
N THR A 442 -0.94 5.44 -6.84
CA THR A 442 -1.85 5.18 -5.72
C THR A 442 -2.88 6.31 -5.58
N SER A 443 -2.42 7.57 -5.63
CA SER A 443 -3.27 8.75 -5.66
C SER A 443 -4.18 8.80 -6.90
N CYS A 444 -3.69 8.40 -8.07
CA CYS A 444 -4.51 8.25 -9.28
C CYS A 444 -5.62 7.20 -9.10
N PHE A 445 -5.34 6.06 -8.47
CA PHE A 445 -6.35 5.05 -8.15
C PHE A 445 -7.42 5.58 -7.19
N MET A 446 -7.02 6.30 -6.14
CA MET A 446 -7.96 6.93 -5.22
C MET A 446 -8.82 7.99 -5.94
N ALA A 447 -8.22 8.78 -6.83
CA ALA A 447 -8.92 9.75 -7.66
C ALA A 447 -9.94 9.09 -8.60
N ALA A 448 -9.57 7.98 -9.24
CA ALA A 448 -10.46 7.18 -10.08
C ALA A 448 -11.63 6.60 -9.26
N THR A 449 -11.35 6.06 -8.07
CA THR A 449 -12.38 5.56 -7.14
C THR A 449 -13.36 6.67 -6.74
N SER A 450 -12.85 7.88 -6.49
CA SER A 450 -13.66 9.07 -6.22
C SER A 450 -14.53 9.47 -7.42
N ALA A 451 -13.96 9.49 -8.62
CA ALA A 451 -14.68 9.84 -9.86
C ALA A 451 -15.79 8.83 -10.18
N LEU A 452 -15.53 7.53 -10.01
CA LEU A 452 -16.53 6.47 -10.19
C LEU A 452 -17.64 6.51 -9.13
N SER A 453 -17.38 7.14 -7.99
CA SER A 453 -18.36 7.31 -6.90
C SER A 453 -19.29 8.51 -7.09
N VAL A 454 -19.09 9.30 -8.15
CA VAL A 454 -19.99 10.38 -8.55
C VAL A 454 -21.33 9.76 -8.96
N GLN A 455 -22.33 9.90 -8.10
CA GLN A 455 -23.67 9.36 -8.33
C GLN A 455 -24.36 10.15 -9.46
N GLU A 456 -24.45 9.57 -10.65
CA GLU A 456 -25.28 10.06 -11.75
C GLU A 456 -26.79 9.93 -11.43
N PRO A 457 -27.69 10.68 -12.11
CA PRO A 457 -29.12 10.40 -12.07
C PRO A 457 -29.41 8.97 -12.57
N LEU A 458 -29.79 8.09 -11.64
CA LEU A 458 -30.19 6.70 -11.91
C LEU A 458 -31.45 6.53 -12.77
N ASP A 459 -31.95 7.60 -13.41
CA ASP A 459 -33.05 7.54 -14.37
C ASP A 459 -32.57 7.32 -15.82
N THR A 460 -31.25 7.38 -16.10
CA THR A 460 -30.73 7.37 -17.49
C THR A 460 -29.78 6.21 -17.81
N ILE A 461 -29.30 5.46 -16.82
CA ILE A 461 -28.31 4.39 -17.07
C ILE A 461 -29.00 3.03 -17.12
N ASN A 462 -29.30 2.60 -18.35
CA ASN A 462 -29.78 1.27 -18.69
C ASN A 462 -28.96 0.16 -18.02
N LYS A 463 -29.66 -0.94 -17.66
CA LYS A 463 -29.17 -2.20 -17.05
C LYS A 463 -27.99 -2.89 -17.75
N MET A 464 -27.49 -2.34 -18.86
CA MET A 464 -26.43 -2.91 -19.70
C MET A 464 -25.02 -2.55 -19.20
N TYR A 465 -24.84 -1.43 -18.46
CA TYR A 465 -23.53 -1.04 -17.91
C TYR A 465 -23.07 -1.89 -16.71
N PHE A 466 -24.01 -2.52 -15.99
CA PHE A 466 -23.70 -3.19 -14.72
C PHE A 466 -23.08 -4.59 -14.87
N ARG A 467 -23.35 -5.29 -15.98
CA ARG A 467 -22.63 -6.53 -16.29
C ARG A 467 -21.17 -6.26 -16.62
N SER A 468 -20.88 -5.14 -17.27
CA SER A 468 -19.51 -4.72 -17.58
C SER A 468 -18.73 -4.29 -16.34
N ILE A 469 -19.39 -3.66 -15.34
CA ILE A 469 -18.71 -3.17 -14.12
C ILE A 469 -18.35 -4.29 -13.14
N ALA A 470 -19.16 -5.34 -13.02
CA ALA A 470 -18.78 -6.53 -12.24
C ALA A 470 -17.59 -7.28 -12.86
N THR A 471 -17.47 -7.26 -14.20
CA THR A 471 -16.25 -7.71 -14.89
C THR A 471 -15.10 -6.70 -14.81
N SER A 472 -15.35 -5.39 -14.70
CA SER A 472 -14.31 -4.38 -14.55
C SER A 472 -13.72 -4.29 -13.14
N LEU A 473 -14.44 -4.70 -12.08
CA LEU A 473 -13.84 -4.84 -10.73
C LEU A 473 -12.91 -6.05 -10.62
N ILE A 474 -13.10 -7.07 -11.47
CA ILE A 474 -12.13 -8.15 -11.66
C ILE A 474 -11.03 -7.72 -12.67
N GLY A 475 -11.35 -6.79 -13.58
CA GLY A 475 -10.43 -6.21 -14.56
C GLY A 475 -9.49 -5.12 -14.02
N LEU A 476 -9.80 -4.44 -12.91
CA LEU A 476 -8.95 -3.40 -12.33
C LEU A 476 -7.78 -3.93 -11.48
N VAL A 477 -7.67 -5.25 -11.33
CA VAL A 477 -6.46 -5.94 -10.86
C VAL A 477 -5.44 -6.13 -12.01
N GLY A 478 -5.81 -5.75 -13.24
CA GLY A 478 -5.01 -5.96 -14.44
C GLY A 478 -4.71 -4.67 -15.20
N VAL A 479 -4.18 -3.63 -14.55
CA VAL A 479 -3.22 -2.76 -15.25
C VAL A 479 -1.83 -3.28 -14.91
N THR A 480 -1.56 -4.52 -15.31
CA THR A 480 -0.21 -4.81 -15.74
C THR A 480 0.01 -3.88 -16.93
N THR A 481 0.93 -2.93 -16.82
CA THR A 481 1.66 -2.50 -18.01
C THR A 481 1.93 -3.77 -18.79
N ALA A 482 1.33 -3.92 -19.97
CA ALA A 482 1.48 -5.13 -20.78
C ALA A 482 2.93 -5.14 -21.24
N PHE A 483 3.83 -5.58 -20.36
CA PHE A 483 5.23 -5.81 -20.66
C PHE A 483 5.26 -6.75 -21.82
N THR A 484 6.09 -6.46 -22.82
CA THR A 484 6.22 -7.34 -23.98
C THR A 484 6.83 -8.66 -23.48
N PRO A 485 6.04 -9.74 -23.34
CA PRO A 485 6.56 -10.97 -22.79
C PRO A 485 7.37 -11.66 -23.88
N SER A 486 8.53 -12.20 -23.52
CA SER A 486 9.38 -12.91 -24.47
C SER A 486 8.71 -14.21 -25.00
N PRO A 487 9.13 -14.72 -26.17
CA PRO A 487 8.65 -16.00 -26.72
C PRO A 487 8.87 -17.23 -25.82
N GLY A 488 9.72 -17.11 -24.79
CA GLY A 488 9.98 -18.14 -23.79
C GLY A 488 8.91 -18.25 -22.71
N CYS A 489 7.99 -17.30 -22.62
CA CYS A 489 6.89 -17.37 -21.65
C CYS A 489 5.99 -18.60 -21.88
N GLY A 490 5.63 -19.27 -20.79
CA GLY A 490 4.88 -20.53 -20.77
C GLY A 490 5.74 -21.78 -21.01
N LYS A 491 7.03 -21.67 -21.34
CA LYS A 491 7.90 -22.84 -21.53
C LYS A 491 8.42 -23.37 -20.19
N ALA A 492 8.37 -24.68 -20.02
CA ALA A 492 8.93 -25.35 -18.85
C ALA A 492 10.46 -25.18 -18.82
N LEU A 493 11.02 -25.09 -17.61
CA LEU A 493 12.47 -25.07 -17.42
C LEU A 493 13.08 -26.40 -17.90
N GLY A 494 14.22 -26.31 -18.58
CA GLY A 494 14.95 -27.48 -19.05
C GLY A 494 15.41 -28.38 -17.90
N SER A 495 15.57 -29.67 -18.18
CA SER A 495 16.09 -30.64 -17.21
C SER A 495 17.47 -30.23 -16.69
N GLY A 496 17.64 -30.16 -15.37
CA GLY A 496 18.91 -29.79 -14.73
C GLY A 496 19.09 -28.29 -14.47
N ILE A 497 18.16 -27.44 -14.91
CA ILE A 497 18.17 -26.00 -14.59
C ILE A 497 17.71 -25.79 -13.14
N LYS A 498 18.56 -25.14 -12.35
CA LYS A 498 18.33 -24.80 -10.94
C LYS A 498 17.80 -23.37 -10.82
N LYS A 499 16.96 -23.16 -9.81
CA LYS A 499 16.51 -21.86 -9.32
C LYS A 499 17.11 -21.60 -7.94
N GLY A 500 17.34 -20.34 -7.59
CA GLY A 500 17.82 -19.94 -6.26
C GLY A 500 19.00 -18.98 -6.32
N GLY A 501 19.49 -18.59 -5.14
CA GLY A 501 20.50 -17.54 -4.94
C GLY A 501 21.93 -17.87 -5.41
N THR A 502 22.88 -17.04 -4.98
CA THR A 502 24.31 -17.14 -5.28
C THR A 502 24.85 -18.56 -5.16
N GLY A 503 25.55 -19.04 -6.21
CA GLY A 503 26.11 -20.39 -6.26
C GLY A 503 25.16 -21.48 -6.80
N LEU A 504 23.90 -21.14 -7.08
CA LEU A 504 22.94 -22.01 -7.80
C LEU A 504 22.77 -21.63 -9.27
N SER A 505 23.63 -20.75 -9.79
CA SER A 505 23.64 -20.32 -11.18
C SER A 505 23.97 -21.45 -12.15
N ASN A 506 23.34 -21.42 -13.32
CA ASN A 506 23.40 -22.47 -14.32
C ASN A 506 24.49 -22.16 -15.35
N SER A 507 25.43 -23.07 -15.55
CA SER A 507 26.43 -22.94 -16.62
C SER A 507 25.81 -23.36 -17.95
N LEU A 508 25.74 -22.42 -18.89
CA LEU A 508 25.15 -22.61 -20.21
C LEU A 508 26.16 -22.23 -21.30
N THR A 509 25.96 -22.80 -22.49
CA THR A 509 26.77 -22.55 -23.67
C THR A 509 25.91 -22.25 -24.87
N LEU A 510 26.33 -21.32 -25.71
CA LEU A 510 25.74 -21.07 -27.03
C LEU A 510 26.81 -20.86 -28.09
N THR A 511 26.44 -21.08 -29.35
CA THR A 511 27.32 -20.79 -30.49
C THR A 511 27.07 -19.36 -30.97
N SER A 512 28.08 -18.49 -30.92
CA SER A 512 28.02 -17.12 -31.43
C SER A 512 29.25 -16.83 -32.30
N GLY A 513 29.02 -16.24 -33.47
CA GLY A 513 30.10 -15.99 -34.45
C GLY A 513 30.89 -17.25 -34.84
N GLY A 514 30.23 -18.41 -34.87
CA GLY A 514 30.86 -19.71 -35.17
C GLY A 514 31.72 -20.29 -34.04
N ARG A 515 31.73 -19.70 -32.84
CA ARG A 515 32.48 -20.17 -31.67
C ARG A 515 31.54 -20.58 -30.54
N SER A 516 31.88 -21.65 -29.82
CA SER A 516 31.19 -22.00 -28.57
C SER A 516 31.60 -21.03 -27.46
N ARG A 517 30.62 -20.37 -26.84
CA ARG A 517 30.80 -19.37 -25.77
C ARG A 517 29.94 -19.77 -24.58
N SER A 518 30.44 -19.52 -23.36
CA SER A 518 29.75 -19.88 -22.12
C SER A 518 29.35 -18.67 -21.29
N TYR A 519 28.34 -18.86 -20.45
CA TYR A 519 27.88 -17.88 -19.46
C TYR A 519 27.24 -18.59 -18.27
N LEU A 520 27.20 -17.91 -17.12
CA LEU A 520 26.36 -18.33 -16.00
C LEU A 520 25.02 -17.60 -16.06
N LEU A 521 23.93 -18.34 -15.85
CA LEU A 521 22.58 -17.81 -15.76
C LEU A 521 22.01 -18.06 -14.36
N HIS A 522 21.83 -16.98 -13.61
CA HIS A 522 21.08 -16.97 -12.37
C HIS A 522 19.58 -16.88 -12.67
N ILE A 523 18.81 -17.78 -12.06
CA ILE A 523 17.34 -17.76 -12.12
C ILE A 523 16.81 -17.63 -10.69
N PRO A 524 16.06 -16.57 -10.36
CA PRO A 524 15.52 -16.35 -9.03
C PRO A 524 14.64 -17.49 -8.52
N ALA A 525 14.61 -17.67 -7.20
CA ALA A 525 13.83 -18.74 -6.56
C ALA A 525 12.32 -18.63 -6.87
N ASN A 526 11.81 -17.41 -6.98
CA ASN A 526 10.41 -17.11 -7.27
C ASN A 526 10.08 -17.06 -8.78
N TYR A 527 11.02 -17.43 -9.66
CA TYR A 527 10.78 -17.41 -11.10
C TYR A 527 9.60 -18.31 -11.50
N ASN A 528 8.65 -17.71 -12.21
CA ASN A 528 7.44 -18.31 -12.76
C ASN A 528 7.47 -18.20 -14.30
N ILE A 529 7.15 -19.29 -14.98
CA ILE A 529 7.16 -19.36 -16.46
C ILE A 529 6.14 -18.42 -17.12
N ASN A 530 5.15 -17.94 -16.37
CA ASN A 530 4.08 -17.06 -16.87
C ASN A 530 4.25 -15.60 -16.47
N GLU A 531 5.31 -15.25 -15.73
CA GLU A 531 5.55 -13.88 -15.26
C GLU A 531 6.87 -13.38 -15.84
N ALA A 532 6.79 -12.38 -16.73
CA ALA A 532 7.96 -11.82 -17.39
C ALA A 532 8.85 -11.08 -16.38
N ARG A 533 10.13 -11.44 -16.31
CA ARG A 533 11.14 -10.84 -15.40
C ARG A 533 12.22 -10.07 -16.16
N GLY A 534 12.82 -9.07 -15.55
CA GLY A 534 13.95 -8.35 -16.15
C GLY A 534 15.19 -9.23 -16.31
N LEU A 535 16.16 -8.75 -17.09
CA LEU A 535 17.42 -9.46 -17.38
C LEU A 535 18.62 -8.53 -17.20
N ILE A 536 19.55 -8.89 -16.32
CA ILE A 536 20.73 -8.08 -16.02
C ILE A 536 21.99 -8.78 -16.53
N PHE A 537 22.76 -8.13 -17.39
CA PHE A 537 24.10 -8.58 -17.78
C PHE A 537 25.15 -7.96 -16.87
N SER A 538 26.05 -8.78 -16.31
CA SER A 538 27.17 -8.33 -15.47
C SER A 538 28.49 -8.89 -16.00
N PHE A 539 29.29 -8.02 -16.63
CA PHE A 539 30.54 -8.37 -17.30
C PHE A 539 31.74 -8.25 -16.35
N HIS A 540 32.56 -9.31 -16.31
CA HIS A 540 33.74 -9.36 -15.46
C HIS A 540 34.87 -8.43 -15.95
N GLY A 541 35.74 -7.98 -15.05
CA GLY A 541 36.95 -7.25 -15.40
C GLY A 541 37.97 -8.10 -16.17
N ARG A 542 38.99 -7.47 -16.76
CA ARG A 542 40.03 -8.17 -17.52
C ARG A 542 40.75 -9.20 -16.65
N GLY A 543 40.94 -10.41 -17.17
CA GLY A 543 41.53 -11.55 -16.44
C GLY A 543 40.55 -12.25 -15.48
N GLY A 544 39.30 -11.76 -15.39
CA GLY A 544 38.25 -12.33 -14.55
C GLY A 544 37.48 -13.49 -15.18
N ASN A 545 36.46 -13.95 -14.47
CA ASN A 545 35.55 -15.00 -14.91
C ASN A 545 34.13 -14.75 -14.34
N PRO A 546 33.09 -15.43 -14.88
CA PRO A 546 31.71 -15.33 -14.43
C PRO A 546 31.49 -15.53 -12.93
N THR A 547 32.10 -16.57 -12.33
CA THR A 547 31.89 -16.92 -10.91
C THR A 547 32.38 -15.81 -9.98
N ASN A 548 33.56 -15.25 -10.28
CA ASN A 548 34.10 -14.13 -9.49
C ASN A 548 33.26 -12.87 -9.66
N GLN A 549 32.73 -12.61 -10.86
CA GLN A 549 31.86 -11.46 -11.11
C GLN A 549 30.48 -11.61 -10.47
N GLU A 550 29.94 -12.82 -10.43
CA GLU A 550 28.71 -13.15 -9.70
C GLU A 550 28.86 -12.82 -8.22
N ALA A 551 29.92 -13.33 -7.58
CA ALA A 551 30.20 -13.06 -6.18
C ALA A 551 30.46 -11.56 -5.91
N LEU A 552 31.15 -10.87 -6.83
CA LEU A 552 31.52 -9.46 -6.66
C LEU A 552 30.32 -8.51 -6.80
N SER A 553 29.51 -8.71 -7.84
CA SER A 553 28.38 -7.81 -8.15
C SER A 553 27.10 -8.17 -7.40
N SER A 554 26.98 -9.40 -6.90
CA SER A 554 25.86 -9.86 -6.06
C SER A 554 24.45 -9.75 -6.70
N PHE A 555 24.34 -9.62 -8.03
CA PHE A 555 23.04 -9.67 -8.70
C PHE A 555 22.36 -11.05 -8.68
N SER A 556 22.99 -12.09 -8.16
CA SER A 556 22.36 -13.38 -7.87
C SER A 556 21.93 -13.54 -6.41
N ASP A 557 22.22 -12.55 -5.56
CA ASP A 557 21.78 -12.53 -4.17
C ASP A 557 20.33 -12.01 -4.09
N PRO A 558 19.39 -12.80 -3.51
CA PRO A 558 18.00 -12.38 -3.33
C PRO A 558 17.82 -11.11 -2.49
N TYR A 559 18.83 -10.70 -1.71
CA TYR A 559 18.83 -9.43 -1.00
C TYR A 559 18.82 -8.23 -1.96
N PHE A 560 19.59 -8.29 -3.05
CA PHE A 560 19.67 -7.20 -4.03
C PHE A 560 18.73 -7.41 -5.22
N ASN A 561 18.66 -8.65 -5.72
CA ASN A 561 17.91 -8.98 -6.91
C ASN A 561 17.02 -10.19 -6.65
N LYS A 562 15.78 -9.90 -6.26
CA LYS A 562 14.79 -10.94 -5.93
C LYS A 562 14.08 -11.49 -7.16
N ASP A 563 13.97 -10.69 -8.23
CA ASP A 563 12.98 -10.93 -9.28
C ASP A 563 13.59 -11.10 -10.67
N ASN A 564 14.74 -10.48 -10.97
CA ASN A 564 15.29 -10.46 -12.32
C ASN A 564 16.29 -11.60 -12.54
N LEU A 565 16.37 -12.10 -13.77
CA LEU A 565 17.45 -13.01 -14.15
C LEU A 565 18.76 -12.21 -14.24
N ALA A 566 19.88 -12.85 -13.87
CA ALA A 566 21.21 -12.26 -14.03
C ALA A 566 22.11 -13.17 -14.86
N VAL A 567 22.86 -12.57 -15.78
CA VAL A 567 23.75 -13.25 -16.72
C VAL A 567 25.17 -12.79 -16.46
N TYR A 568 26.09 -13.75 -16.33
CA TYR A 568 27.52 -13.51 -16.16
C TYR A 568 28.27 -14.18 -17.32
N PRO A 569 28.54 -13.46 -18.41
CA PRO A 569 29.16 -14.04 -19.59
C PRO A 569 30.67 -14.25 -19.43
N GLN A 570 31.24 -15.25 -20.12
CA GLN A 570 32.68 -15.47 -20.18
C GLN A 570 33.28 -14.78 -21.42
N GLY A 571 34.21 -13.85 -21.18
CA GLY A 571 35.00 -13.21 -22.23
C GLY A 571 36.06 -14.18 -22.79
N VAL A 572 36.36 -14.10 -24.09
CA VAL A 572 37.46 -14.89 -24.67
C VAL A 572 38.77 -14.33 -24.15
N SER A 573 39.68 -15.23 -23.77
CA SER A 573 40.94 -14.85 -23.10
C SER A 573 40.72 -13.95 -21.88
N ALA A 574 39.56 -14.11 -21.21
CA ALA A 574 39.12 -13.32 -20.07
C ALA A 574 39.09 -11.80 -20.33
N GLN A 575 38.73 -11.39 -21.55
CA GLN A 575 38.69 -10.00 -22.01
C GLN A 575 37.43 -9.72 -22.83
N TRP A 576 37.11 -8.44 -22.97
CA TRP A 576 36.00 -7.93 -23.77
C TRP A 576 36.48 -6.94 -24.83
N GLN A 577 35.79 -6.92 -25.97
CA GLN A 577 35.88 -5.87 -26.98
C GLN A 577 35.94 -4.47 -26.35
N GLY A 578 36.81 -3.61 -26.86
CA GLY A 578 37.12 -2.30 -26.27
C GLY A 578 38.43 -2.28 -25.47
N ASP A 579 38.93 -3.43 -25.00
CA ASP A 579 40.31 -3.53 -24.52
C ASP A 579 41.31 -3.48 -25.70
N PRO A 580 42.46 -2.78 -25.60
CA PRO A 580 43.40 -2.67 -26.71
C PRO A 580 44.04 -4.01 -27.12
N ALA A 581 44.06 -5.00 -26.23
CA ALA A 581 44.59 -6.34 -26.51
C ALA A 581 43.50 -7.38 -26.76
N ALA A 582 42.22 -7.00 -26.83
CA ALA A 582 41.16 -7.92 -27.20
C ALA A 582 41.36 -8.41 -28.65
N ASP A 583 41.08 -9.69 -28.88
CA ASP A 583 41.13 -10.30 -30.22
C ASP A 583 40.08 -9.64 -31.13
N THR A 584 40.55 -8.94 -32.16
CA THR A 584 39.71 -8.17 -33.10
C THR A 584 38.85 -9.04 -34.00
N SER A 585 39.09 -10.35 -34.05
CA SER A 585 38.22 -11.32 -34.75
C SER A 585 36.95 -11.66 -33.97
N ILE A 586 36.82 -11.18 -32.73
CA ILE A 586 35.70 -11.48 -31.82
C ILE A 586 34.73 -10.31 -31.79
N ASN A 587 33.44 -10.64 -31.89
CA ASN A 587 32.35 -9.68 -31.74
C ASN A 587 31.56 -9.99 -30.47
N ASP A 588 31.92 -9.33 -29.37
CA ASP A 588 31.24 -9.53 -28.09
C ASP A 588 29.86 -8.83 -28.04
N VAL A 589 29.63 -7.82 -28.90
CA VAL A 589 28.31 -7.20 -29.08
C VAL A 589 27.33 -8.23 -29.64
N GLN A 590 27.72 -8.93 -30.70
CA GLN A 590 26.94 -10.02 -31.28
C GLN A 590 26.70 -11.13 -30.26
N PHE A 591 27.73 -11.52 -29.49
CA PHE A 591 27.56 -12.51 -28.42
C PHE A 591 26.50 -12.10 -27.38
N THR A 592 26.47 -10.81 -27.02
CA THR A 592 25.46 -10.27 -26.10
C THR A 592 24.05 -10.32 -26.70
N LEU A 593 23.91 -9.93 -27.97
CA LEU A 593 22.63 -10.00 -28.69
C LEU A 593 22.14 -11.45 -28.88
N ASP A 594 23.04 -12.39 -29.16
CA ASP A 594 22.75 -13.81 -29.27
C ASP A 594 22.29 -14.39 -27.93
N MET A 595 22.91 -13.99 -26.81
CA MET A 595 22.46 -14.35 -25.46
C MET A 595 21.05 -13.80 -25.18
N ILE A 596 20.77 -12.53 -25.50
CA ILE A 596 19.43 -11.94 -25.34
C ILE A 596 18.40 -12.77 -26.11
N ALA A 597 18.69 -13.11 -27.37
CA ALA A 597 17.79 -13.90 -28.21
C ALA A 597 17.59 -15.33 -27.66
N ALA A 598 18.67 -16.01 -27.28
CA ALA A 598 18.62 -17.36 -26.73
C ALA A 598 17.82 -17.42 -25.42
N ILE A 599 18.08 -16.48 -24.50
CA ILE A 599 17.38 -16.40 -23.21
C ILE A 599 15.91 -16.04 -23.42
N SER A 600 15.61 -15.06 -24.28
CA SER A 600 14.24 -14.67 -24.63
C SER A 600 13.43 -15.80 -25.24
N ASN A 601 14.07 -16.71 -25.97
CA ASN A 601 13.39 -17.85 -26.58
C ASN A 601 13.11 -18.99 -25.59
N GLN A 602 13.83 -19.06 -24.47
CA GLN A 602 13.75 -20.18 -23.53
C GLN A 602 13.12 -19.83 -22.18
N TYR A 603 13.24 -18.58 -21.74
CA TYR A 603 12.78 -18.10 -20.43
C TYR A 603 11.80 -16.95 -20.61
N CYS A 604 10.86 -16.80 -19.67
CA CYS A 604 9.90 -15.72 -19.62
C CYS A 604 10.55 -14.46 -19.07
N ILE A 605 11.13 -13.66 -19.97
CA ILE A 605 11.70 -12.36 -19.63
C ILE A 605 10.84 -11.22 -20.19
N ASN A 606 10.97 -10.05 -19.58
CA ASN A 606 10.46 -8.79 -20.08
C ASN A 606 11.53 -8.19 -21.00
N THR A 607 11.24 -8.14 -22.31
CA THR A 607 12.21 -7.64 -23.30
C THR A 607 12.42 -6.13 -23.22
N ASP A 608 11.56 -5.41 -22.51
CA ASP A 608 11.67 -3.97 -22.29
C ASP A 608 12.51 -3.63 -21.04
N ALA A 609 12.89 -4.64 -20.24
CA ALA A 609 13.65 -4.52 -18.99
C ALA A 609 14.96 -5.34 -19.03
N ILE A 610 15.79 -5.06 -20.04
CA ILE A 610 17.13 -5.64 -20.18
C ILE A 610 18.17 -4.60 -19.79
N TYR A 611 19.14 -4.99 -18.96
CA TYR A 611 20.12 -4.08 -18.36
C TYR A 611 21.55 -4.60 -18.56
N SER A 612 22.52 -3.68 -18.58
CA SER A 612 23.92 -4.03 -18.77
C SER A 612 24.82 -3.31 -17.76
N THR A 613 25.73 -4.06 -17.15
CA THR A 613 26.77 -3.53 -16.25
C THR A 613 28.03 -4.36 -16.23
N GLY A 614 29.08 -3.85 -15.60
CA GLY A 614 30.32 -4.58 -15.39
C GLY A 614 31.36 -3.79 -14.62
N LYS A 615 32.50 -4.43 -14.37
CA LYS A 615 33.67 -3.82 -13.71
C LYS A 615 34.84 -3.64 -14.66
N SER A 616 35.61 -2.55 -14.58
CA SER A 616 36.90 -2.42 -15.28
C SER A 616 36.71 -2.56 -16.80
N ASN A 617 37.43 -3.47 -17.47
CA ASN A 617 37.18 -3.78 -18.88
C ASN A 617 35.72 -4.17 -19.18
N GLY A 618 35.04 -4.92 -18.31
CA GLY A 618 33.62 -5.26 -18.48
C GLY A 618 32.68 -4.05 -18.30
N GLY A 619 33.02 -3.12 -17.40
CA GLY A 619 32.31 -1.84 -17.25
C GLY A 619 32.50 -0.94 -18.47
N GLY A 620 33.72 -0.94 -19.01
CA GLY A 620 34.04 -0.31 -20.30
C GLY A 620 33.28 -0.94 -21.46
N PHE A 621 33.18 -2.26 -21.51
CA PHE A 621 32.39 -2.96 -22.53
C PHE A 621 30.90 -2.59 -22.44
N SER A 622 30.33 -2.53 -21.23
CA SER A 622 28.95 -2.11 -21.01
C SER A 622 28.68 -0.66 -21.48
N LEU A 623 29.47 0.32 -21.03
CA LEU A 623 29.19 1.75 -21.24
C LEU A 623 29.86 2.38 -22.45
N ASN A 624 31.01 1.89 -22.88
CA ASN A 624 31.75 2.47 -24.02
C ASN A 624 31.50 1.69 -25.32
N VAL A 625 31.07 0.43 -25.24
CA VAL A 625 30.84 -0.42 -26.42
C VAL A 625 29.35 -0.73 -26.61
N LEU A 626 28.69 -1.40 -25.66
CA LEU A 626 27.29 -1.82 -25.81
C LEU A 626 26.32 -0.64 -25.80
N ALA A 627 26.47 0.30 -24.86
CA ALA A 627 25.64 1.52 -24.83
C ALA A 627 25.78 2.33 -26.12
N CYS A 628 26.94 2.22 -26.75
CA CYS A 628 27.33 2.98 -27.91
C CYS A 628 26.94 2.36 -29.25
N ASP A 629 26.71 1.05 -29.26
CA ASP A 629 26.28 0.31 -30.44
C ASP A 629 24.81 0.63 -30.77
N ASN A 630 24.53 0.92 -32.04
CA ASN A 630 23.21 1.34 -32.50
C ASN A 630 22.12 0.27 -32.27
N THR A 631 22.49 -1.00 -32.36
CA THR A 631 21.55 -2.13 -32.24
C THR A 631 21.36 -2.52 -30.78
N ALA A 632 22.45 -2.66 -30.02
CA ALA A 632 22.39 -3.04 -28.61
C ALA A 632 21.69 -1.99 -27.75
N SER A 633 21.95 -0.70 -27.97
CA SER A 633 21.27 0.39 -27.26
C SER A 633 19.75 0.42 -27.45
N LYS A 634 19.22 -0.14 -28.55
CA LYS A 634 17.77 -0.30 -28.79
C LYS A 634 17.17 -1.54 -28.09
N LYS A 635 18.01 -2.45 -27.59
CA LYS A 635 17.59 -3.69 -26.92
C LYS A 635 17.83 -3.68 -25.42
N ILE A 636 18.63 -2.76 -24.91
CA ILE A 636 18.99 -2.65 -23.51
C ILE A 636 18.45 -1.32 -22.97
N ALA A 637 17.64 -1.39 -21.92
CA ALA A 637 16.89 -0.28 -21.34
C ALA A 637 17.78 0.71 -20.55
N ALA A 638 18.80 0.21 -19.84
CA ALA A 638 19.74 1.06 -19.12
C ALA A 638 21.10 0.41 -18.93
N PHE A 639 22.12 1.25 -18.79
CA PHE A 639 23.51 0.84 -18.68
C PHE A 639 24.13 1.40 -17.40
N ALA A 640 24.94 0.58 -16.72
CA ALA A 640 25.73 0.99 -15.56
C ALA A 640 27.19 0.50 -15.66
N SER A 641 28.10 1.14 -14.94
CA SER A 641 29.52 0.73 -14.86
C SER A 641 30.08 1.00 -13.46
N ASN A 642 30.99 0.14 -13.01
CA ASN A 642 31.82 0.39 -11.83
C ASN A 642 33.31 0.36 -12.23
N SER A 643 34.03 1.45 -12.00
CA SER A 643 35.46 1.61 -12.37
C SER A 643 35.75 1.24 -13.82
N GLY A 644 34.91 1.66 -14.76
CA GLY A 644 34.95 1.19 -16.16
C GLY A 644 36.16 1.71 -16.95
N ALA A 645 36.74 0.86 -17.79
CA ALA A 645 37.89 1.21 -18.64
C ALA A 645 37.44 1.67 -20.04
N TYR A 646 37.37 2.98 -20.25
CA TYR A 646 36.81 3.61 -21.47
C TYR A 646 37.88 3.96 -22.52
N TYR A 647 38.64 2.98 -23.00
CA TYR A 647 39.76 3.21 -23.92
C TYR A 647 39.35 3.92 -25.23
N GLN A 648 40.06 5.01 -25.55
CA GLN A 648 39.92 5.78 -26.79
C GLN A 648 41.22 5.76 -27.60
N THR A 649 41.11 6.02 -28.90
CA THR A 649 42.28 6.14 -29.79
C THR A 649 43.16 7.34 -29.39
N LEU A 650 44.48 7.14 -29.38
CA LEU A 650 45.44 8.23 -29.13
C LEU A 650 45.37 9.26 -30.26
N GLN A 651 45.42 10.53 -29.90
CA GLN A 651 45.55 11.62 -30.85
C GLN A 651 47.04 11.84 -31.18
N SER A 652 47.33 12.57 -32.27
CA SER A 652 48.70 12.92 -32.65
C SER A 652 49.43 13.74 -31.57
N THR A 653 48.69 14.43 -30.71
CA THR A 653 49.16 15.22 -29.57
C THR A 653 49.33 14.42 -28.28
N GLY A 654 49.10 13.10 -28.30
CA GLY A 654 49.15 12.22 -27.12
C GLY A 654 47.78 11.98 -26.48
N CYS A 655 47.76 11.57 -25.20
CA CYS A 655 46.52 11.43 -24.43
C CYS A 655 46.20 12.73 -23.70
N LEU A 656 45.06 13.34 -24.05
CA LEU A 656 44.47 14.47 -23.35
C LEU A 656 43.14 14.01 -22.74
N PRO A 657 43.12 13.58 -21.46
CA PRO A 657 41.96 12.92 -20.86
C PRO A 657 40.67 13.74 -20.89
N ASP A 658 40.77 15.07 -20.76
CA ASP A 658 39.62 15.97 -20.69
C ASP A 658 39.09 16.41 -22.06
N THR A 659 39.76 16.03 -23.16
CA THR A 659 39.39 16.46 -24.52
C THR A 659 39.47 15.34 -25.56
N VAL A 660 39.82 14.12 -25.15
CA VAL A 660 39.90 12.98 -26.08
C VAL A 660 38.54 12.73 -26.73
N ALA A 661 38.52 12.59 -28.05
CA ALA A 661 37.30 12.28 -28.79
C ALA A 661 36.78 10.89 -28.43
N ILE A 662 35.52 10.83 -28.00
CA ILE A 662 34.80 9.57 -27.72
C ILE A 662 33.81 9.37 -28.87
N GLN A 663 34.14 8.45 -29.78
CA GLN A 663 33.28 8.18 -30.94
C GLN A 663 32.10 7.31 -30.52
N CYS A 664 30.88 7.83 -30.69
CA CYS A 664 29.70 7.08 -30.30
C CYS A 664 28.43 7.37 -31.10
N ASN A 665 27.62 6.33 -31.36
CA ASN A 665 26.41 6.42 -32.19
C ASN A 665 25.27 5.50 -31.70
N PRO A 666 24.70 5.78 -30.51
CA PRO A 666 23.60 4.99 -29.97
C PRO A 666 22.34 5.14 -30.84
N GLY A 667 21.48 4.11 -30.81
CA GLY A 667 20.25 4.06 -31.59
C GLY A 667 19.07 4.82 -30.98
N ARG A 668 19.25 5.39 -29.78
CA ARG A 668 18.28 6.18 -29.01
C ARG A 668 19.01 7.00 -27.93
N GLN A 669 18.28 7.82 -27.18
CA GLN A 669 18.79 8.34 -25.91
C GLN A 669 18.93 7.20 -24.90
N VAL A 670 20.09 7.10 -24.26
CA VAL A 670 20.48 5.96 -23.42
C VAL A 670 20.65 6.40 -21.96
N PRO A 671 19.97 5.77 -20.99
CA PRO A 671 20.26 5.97 -19.59
C PRO A 671 21.67 5.45 -19.23
N ILE A 672 22.52 6.32 -18.70
CA ILE A 672 23.90 6.01 -18.28
C ILE A 672 24.09 6.26 -16.78
N LEU A 673 24.57 5.23 -16.06
CA LEU A 673 25.06 5.32 -14.69
C LEU A 673 26.54 4.95 -14.61
N GLU A 674 27.36 5.83 -14.06
CA GLU A 674 28.79 5.57 -13.90
C GLU A 674 29.18 5.71 -12.43
N ILE A 675 29.94 4.75 -11.91
CA ILE A 675 30.40 4.74 -10.52
C ILE A 675 31.92 4.60 -10.54
N HIS A 676 32.63 5.54 -9.92
CA HIS A 676 34.09 5.54 -9.94
C HIS A 676 34.71 6.07 -8.65
N GLY A 677 35.81 5.44 -8.25
CA GLY A 677 36.59 5.86 -7.10
C GLY A 677 37.62 6.94 -7.43
N SER A 678 37.77 7.93 -6.56
CA SER A 678 38.73 9.03 -6.74
C SER A 678 40.19 8.58 -6.65
N ALA A 679 40.45 7.44 -6.02
CA ALA A 679 41.79 6.91 -5.73
C ALA A 679 42.09 5.62 -6.52
N ASP A 680 41.37 5.37 -7.61
CA ASP A 680 41.58 4.21 -8.48
C ASP A 680 42.96 4.26 -9.16
N PRO A 681 43.92 3.37 -8.81
CA PRO A 681 45.26 3.41 -9.38
C PRO A 681 45.37 2.64 -10.71
N ILE A 682 44.32 1.91 -11.10
CA ILE A 682 44.33 1.03 -12.26
C ILE A 682 43.67 1.71 -13.46
N ILE A 683 42.48 2.27 -13.23
CA ILE A 683 41.73 3.10 -14.17
C ILE A 683 41.56 4.46 -13.48
N PRO A 684 42.50 5.41 -13.68
CA PRO A 684 42.47 6.66 -12.94
C PRO A 684 41.21 7.48 -13.23
N PHE A 685 40.62 8.05 -12.19
CA PHE A 685 39.45 8.94 -12.30
C PHE A 685 39.72 10.12 -13.25
N TYR A 686 40.91 10.71 -13.17
CA TYR A 686 41.35 11.81 -14.03
C TYR A 686 41.84 11.36 -15.42
N GLY A 687 41.69 10.06 -15.73
CA GLY A 687 42.14 9.47 -16.98
C GLY A 687 43.66 9.45 -17.14
N GLY A 688 44.12 9.25 -18.37
CA GLY A 688 45.54 9.18 -18.72
C GLY A 688 45.86 8.12 -19.77
N GLU A 689 47.12 8.10 -20.22
CA GLU A 689 47.55 7.09 -21.17
C GLU A 689 47.66 5.73 -20.48
N ARG A 690 47.05 4.71 -21.09
CA ARG A 690 47.16 3.33 -20.63
C ARG A 690 47.11 2.39 -21.82
N ARG A 691 48.12 1.51 -21.89
CA ARG A 691 48.19 0.41 -22.88
C ARG A 691 48.07 0.89 -24.33
N GLY A 692 48.75 1.99 -24.66
CA GLY A 692 48.76 2.57 -26.01
C GLY A 692 47.43 3.17 -26.44
N ARG A 693 46.55 3.50 -25.48
CA ARG A 693 45.26 4.18 -25.67
C ARG A 693 45.11 5.29 -24.63
N CYS A 694 44.20 6.21 -24.89
CA CYS A 694 43.86 7.27 -23.94
C CYS A 694 42.62 6.87 -23.14
N LEU A 695 42.69 6.96 -21.81
CA LEU A 695 41.51 6.93 -20.96
C LEU A 695 41.04 8.37 -20.75
N PRO A 696 39.77 8.69 -21.07
CA PRO A 696 39.20 9.98 -20.72
C PRO A 696 39.12 10.12 -19.20
N SER A 697 39.10 11.35 -18.70
CA SER A 697 38.66 11.57 -17.32
C SER A 697 37.18 11.14 -17.20
N VAL A 698 36.79 10.67 -16.03
CA VAL A 698 35.41 10.23 -15.79
C VAL A 698 34.43 11.38 -16.00
N ASP A 699 34.81 12.59 -15.58
CA ASP A 699 34.04 13.81 -15.80
C ASP A 699 33.83 14.07 -17.29
N HIS A 700 34.89 14.04 -18.10
CA HIS A 700 34.78 14.21 -19.56
C HIS A 700 33.94 13.11 -20.22
N PHE A 701 34.12 11.85 -19.81
CA PHE A 701 33.35 10.73 -20.33
C PHE A 701 31.85 10.90 -20.09
N ILE A 702 31.46 11.33 -18.89
CA ILE A 702 30.05 11.48 -18.50
C ILE A 702 29.44 12.75 -19.10
N MET A 703 30.18 13.85 -19.17
CA MET A 703 29.76 15.05 -19.90
C MET A 703 29.54 14.75 -21.38
N ASN A 704 30.40 13.93 -22.00
CA ASN A 704 30.22 13.53 -23.39
C ASN A 704 28.96 12.65 -23.59
N TRP A 705 28.61 11.79 -22.63
CA TRP A 705 27.33 11.06 -22.66
C TRP A 705 26.11 11.96 -22.51
N ALA A 706 26.19 13.01 -21.67
CA ALA A 706 25.14 14.03 -21.61
C ALA A 706 24.95 14.70 -22.98
N TYR A 707 26.05 15.08 -23.62
CA TYR A 707 26.02 15.65 -24.98
C TYR A 707 25.46 14.69 -26.04
N ILE A 708 25.89 13.43 -26.06
CA ILE A 708 25.37 12.39 -26.98
C ILE A 708 23.86 12.22 -26.81
N ASN A 709 23.37 12.28 -25.57
CA ASN A 709 21.94 12.21 -25.27
C ASN A 709 21.19 13.52 -25.56
N GLY A 710 21.83 14.58 -26.04
CA GLY A 710 21.19 15.87 -26.29
C GLY A 710 20.77 16.59 -25.01
N LEU A 711 21.47 16.37 -23.90
CA LEU A 711 21.29 17.05 -22.62
C LEU A 711 22.28 18.21 -22.50
N GLU A 712 22.04 19.12 -21.56
CA GLU A 712 23.06 20.09 -21.16
C GLU A 712 24.24 19.40 -20.43
N THR A 713 25.44 19.96 -20.59
CA THR A 713 26.67 19.45 -19.97
C THR A 713 26.92 20.01 -18.57
N THR A 714 26.06 20.88 -18.06
CA THR A 714 26.08 21.32 -16.67
C THR A 714 25.36 20.31 -15.79
N ASN A 715 26.04 19.82 -14.76
CA ASN A 715 25.47 18.89 -13.79
C ASN A 715 24.92 19.60 -12.56
N ILE A 716 24.02 18.91 -11.87
CA ILE A 716 23.66 19.18 -10.48
C ILE A 716 24.43 18.20 -9.61
N THR A 717 25.23 18.72 -8.69
CA THR A 717 25.98 17.91 -7.71
C THR A 717 25.25 17.86 -6.38
N THR A 718 25.05 16.65 -5.86
CA THR A 718 24.51 16.38 -4.53
C THR A 718 25.42 15.43 -3.77
N GLN A 719 25.25 15.31 -2.46
CA GLN A 719 25.93 14.30 -1.62
C GLN A 719 24.87 13.48 -0.88
N PRO A 720 24.34 12.43 -1.53
CA PRO A 720 23.23 11.65 -0.96
C PRO A 720 23.67 10.71 0.18
N TYR A 721 24.98 10.50 0.37
CA TYR A 721 25.53 9.64 1.42
C TYR A 721 26.56 10.39 2.25
N ASP A 722 26.67 10.04 3.54
CA ASP A 722 27.74 10.50 4.40
C ASP A 722 29.11 10.04 3.86
N ALA A 723 30.13 10.87 4.06
CA ALA A 723 31.54 10.62 3.72
C ALA A 723 31.89 10.58 2.21
N GLY A 724 31.83 11.75 1.54
CA GLY A 724 32.59 12.00 0.30
C GLY A 724 32.07 11.31 -0.96
N VAL A 725 30.78 10.94 -1.00
CA VAL A 725 30.14 10.41 -2.21
C VAL A 725 29.38 11.54 -2.89
N HIS A 726 29.86 11.96 -4.05
CA HIS A 726 29.24 13.01 -4.84
C HIS A 726 28.44 12.38 -5.97
N LYS A 727 27.19 12.81 -6.13
CA LYS A 727 26.31 12.41 -7.21
C LYS A 727 26.15 13.57 -8.19
N HIS A 728 26.55 13.34 -9.44
CA HIS A 728 26.43 14.28 -10.55
C HIS A 728 25.28 13.86 -11.46
N GLU A 729 24.27 14.71 -11.61
CA GLU A 729 23.10 14.44 -12.46
C GLU A 729 22.99 15.47 -13.58
N PHE A 730 22.72 15.01 -14.81
CA PHE A 730 22.58 15.86 -16.00
C PHE A 730 21.14 15.83 -16.53
N GLY A 731 20.77 16.81 -17.37
CA GLY A 731 19.46 16.85 -18.05
C GLY A 731 18.34 17.60 -17.31
N ASN A 732 18.67 18.38 -16.28
CA ASN A 732 17.74 19.24 -15.55
C ASN A 732 17.02 20.26 -16.44
N SER A 733 17.74 20.93 -17.35
CA SER A 733 17.18 22.02 -18.18
C SER A 733 16.11 21.54 -19.16
N VAL A 734 16.16 20.27 -19.55
CA VAL A 734 15.25 19.62 -20.50
C VAL A 734 14.25 18.68 -19.82
N GLY A 735 14.14 18.72 -18.49
CA GLY A 735 13.21 17.88 -17.73
C GLY A 735 13.54 16.39 -17.73
N LYS A 736 14.79 16.02 -18.02
CA LYS A 736 15.32 14.63 -18.03
C LYS A 736 16.42 14.45 -17.00
N ARG A 737 16.29 15.11 -15.84
CA ARG A 737 17.29 15.08 -14.77
C ARG A 737 17.62 13.64 -14.39
N GLY A 738 18.92 13.36 -14.32
CA GLY A 738 19.43 12.06 -13.90
C GLY A 738 19.45 11.01 -15.00
N LEU A 739 19.08 11.32 -16.25
CA LEU A 739 19.23 10.39 -17.39
C LEU A 739 20.69 9.97 -17.61
N VAL A 740 21.62 10.88 -17.32
CA VAL A 740 23.05 10.59 -17.18
C VAL A 740 23.43 10.93 -15.74
N THR A 741 23.95 9.95 -15.02
CA THR A 741 24.31 10.07 -13.60
C THR A 741 25.71 9.51 -13.37
N ASN A 742 26.52 10.21 -12.58
CA ASN A 742 27.79 9.72 -12.07
C ASN A 742 27.82 9.74 -10.54
N TYR A 743 28.36 8.68 -9.93
CA TYR A 743 28.75 8.63 -8.53
C TYR A 743 30.27 8.65 -8.44
N TRP A 744 30.77 9.76 -7.92
CA TRP A 744 32.17 9.92 -7.55
C TRP A 744 32.34 9.55 -6.08
N VAL A 745 33.09 8.47 -5.82
CA VAL A 745 33.29 7.91 -4.48
C VAL A 745 34.68 8.27 -3.97
N TYR A 746 34.75 9.17 -2.99
CA TYR A 746 36.02 9.63 -2.43
C TYR A 746 36.82 8.49 -1.80
N ASN A 747 38.12 8.47 -2.09
CA ASN A 747 39.12 7.53 -1.55
C ASN A 747 38.85 6.03 -1.86
N LEU A 748 37.94 5.73 -2.79
CA LEU A 748 37.76 4.37 -3.30
C LEU A 748 38.83 4.07 -4.36
N GLY A 749 39.48 2.90 -4.24
CA GLY A 749 40.42 2.37 -5.23
C GLY A 749 39.73 1.64 -6.40
N HIS A 750 40.44 0.71 -7.05
CA HIS A 750 39.90 -0.09 -8.15
C HIS A 750 38.95 -1.22 -7.70
N SER A 751 37.86 -0.84 -7.02
CA SER A 751 36.98 -1.76 -6.30
C SER A 751 35.52 -1.59 -6.68
N TRP A 752 34.78 -2.69 -6.70
CA TRP A 752 33.32 -2.65 -6.61
C TRP A 752 32.92 -2.05 -5.27
N ALA A 753 32.20 -0.92 -5.29
CA ALA A 753 31.82 -0.24 -4.05
C ALA A 753 30.76 -1.05 -3.30
N SER A 754 30.99 -1.33 -2.02
CA SER A 754 30.17 -2.24 -1.24
C SER A 754 30.22 -1.90 0.25
N THR A 755 29.07 -1.97 0.91
CA THR A 755 28.93 -1.83 2.37
C THR A 755 29.43 -3.03 3.16
N LYS A 756 29.92 -4.07 2.45
CA LYS A 756 30.60 -5.24 3.02
C LYS A 756 31.95 -5.45 2.32
N PRO A 757 32.95 -6.07 2.99
CA PRO A 757 34.18 -6.48 2.34
C PRO A 757 33.90 -7.40 1.15
N ASN A 758 34.69 -7.30 0.11
CA ASN A 758 34.60 -8.14 -1.08
C ASN A 758 36.00 -8.52 -1.59
N SER A 759 36.07 -9.20 -2.73
CA SER A 759 37.34 -9.65 -3.31
C SER A 759 38.24 -8.52 -3.83
N ASP A 760 37.70 -7.30 -4.01
CA ASP A 760 38.48 -6.15 -4.44
C ASP A 760 39.04 -5.32 -3.27
N SER A 761 38.27 -5.22 -2.17
CA SER A 761 38.63 -4.42 -1.00
C SER A 761 38.12 -5.04 0.29
N SER A 762 39.00 -5.11 1.30
CA SER A 762 38.63 -5.47 2.67
C SER A 762 37.92 -4.34 3.43
N THR A 763 37.98 -3.11 2.91
CA THR A 763 37.43 -1.91 3.54
C THR A 763 36.07 -1.59 2.92
N PRO A 764 34.97 -1.68 3.69
CA PRO A 764 33.64 -1.32 3.22
C PRO A 764 33.49 0.19 2.98
N THR A 765 32.58 0.55 2.08
CA THR A 765 32.17 1.94 1.79
C THR A 765 30.80 2.24 2.41
N SER A 766 30.48 3.52 2.63
CA SER A 766 29.11 3.96 2.99
C SER A 766 28.11 3.81 1.83
N PHE A 767 28.62 3.61 0.63
CA PHE A 767 27.89 3.46 -0.63
C PHE A 767 27.92 2.01 -1.13
N ASN A 768 26.81 1.50 -1.66
CA ASN A 768 26.75 0.16 -2.26
C ASN A 768 26.36 0.28 -3.74
N ALA A 769 27.30 -0.07 -4.63
CA ALA A 769 27.09 0.03 -6.08
C ALA A 769 25.95 -0.89 -6.57
N THR A 770 25.81 -2.09 -6.00
CA THR A 770 24.77 -3.04 -6.42
C THR A 770 23.38 -2.50 -6.10
N THR A 771 23.17 -1.95 -4.89
CA THR A 771 21.91 -1.30 -4.53
C THR A 771 21.56 -0.17 -5.49
N GLU A 772 22.52 0.71 -5.79
CA GLU A 772 22.29 1.84 -6.68
C GLU A 772 22.06 1.42 -8.13
N MET A 773 22.74 0.39 -8.61
CA MET A 773 22.48 -0.17 -9.94
C MET A 773 21.09 -0.83 -10.03
N MET A 774 20.61 -1.50 -8.97
CA MET A 774 19.24 -2.03 -8.96
C MET A 774 18.20 -0.91 -8.95
N ASN A 775 18.41 0.12 -8.12
CA ASN A 775 17.58 1.33 -8.11
C ASN A 775 17.57 2.03 -9.47
N TRP A 776 18.69 2.01 -10.17
CA TRP A 776 18.84 2.57 -11.51
C TRP A 776 18.09 1.76 -12.57
N PHE A 777 18.28 0.45 -12.60
CA PHE A 777 17.62 -0.43 -13.58
C PHE A 777 16.09 -0.37 -13.46
N ASN A 778 15.57 -0.37 -12.24
CA ASN A 778 14.12 -0.30 -11.99
C ASN A 778 13.46 1.01 -12.46
N ARG A 779 14.24 2.07 -12.74
CA ARG A 779 13.70 3.35 -13.27
C ARG A 779 13.47 3.34 -14.78
N TYR A 780 14.10 2.43 -15.51
CA TYR A 780 14.14 2.50 -16.97
C TYR A 780 13.63 1.22 -17.63
N THR A 781 12.78 1.42 -18.63
CA THR A 781 12.33 0.41 -19.59
C THR A 781 12.44 0.97 -21.01
N LEU A 782 12.38 0.11 -22.03
CA LEU A 782 12.34 0.55 -23.43
C LEU A 782 10.97 1.11 -23.86
N ALA A 783 9.91 0.78 -23.13
CA ALA A 783 8.52 1.17 -23.39
C ALA A 783 8.18 2.59 -22.94
#